data_AF-A0A8H6ULA6-F1
#
_entry.id   AF-A0A8H6ULA6-F1
#
_cell.length_a   1.000
_cell.length_b   1.000
_cell.length_c   1.000
_cell.angle_alpha   90.00
_cell.angle_beta   90.00
_cell.angle_gamma   90.00
#
_symmetry.space_group_name_H-M   'P 1'
#
loop_
_entity.id
_entity.type
_entity.pdbx_description
1 polymer ?
#
loop_
_entity_poly.entity_id
_entity_poly.type
_entity_poly.pdbx_seq_one_letter_code
_entity_poly.pdbx_strand_id
1 'polypeptide(L)'
;MPSSDQDKVEADVHSLSSHPSADKDDSYDVYTQTRGLEYTPGEAKKVLRKIDTRLIPLLFVIYMLQYLDKNSLNFASVYGLKEGTKLHGQDYSWLGSIFYFGYLIAQYPAGYALQRLPMGKVLSITTIIWGALLMTTPACHNFAGIAANRFLLGLVEAVVNPGFVLLMSMWYTSQEQPLRLEAYYSTNGIATMFGGLIGYAVGHITSGLPRWMYVFLIFGAVSVATGILSLLLLPDLPSTARFLTPKERAIAVNRVARNQQGVKNHHFKWEQVWQAARDPKTWLLFVMAIGAQVPNSALTSFTSIIVGSFGFDTLGTQYLQIPGGAVQFLALLVGGWIATKYGDKFHSRSACMIVANSICIIGSGLLVGLPDTNKWGRLVALWLCYFQGLGFSMSLTMVSSNVAGYTKKQVTAALLFTGYCVGNIIGPQTFKDSEAPGYRSAYIAMLVGYMVKLVSITALYVYMYLENKRRDRMSAEESDGDRGIENGMLQRCTLSPTEKMAQSNDLQVLPPSAGYGIVIGIGSIFALFMLGLTWLQNRYTTFSTQQAEEFNTASRSVKPGLISAGIVSSWTWSATLLTSSTFAYSYGVCGPMWYAAMGTLQILLFGLIAIKIKAHAPGAHTMPEIVRARHGPVAHLTYLYNGLATNMLVGACLVLGGSQVVSALTGMNVYAATFLIPAVVAAYVIAGGLRSTFIADYTHTVILFVAILVFGFLVAASSDLIGSPGRLYELLQEASREMPIERNTDGSYLAFRSVGGLVFAIDIFVSGFTTVWLDQAYWQRAIASRPETSVKAYLLGGIAWYGIPFGFATAMGLGCAALTNNPAFPTYPHPLSSEQVAAGLSAPATAITLLGKGGAVLMLVLLFMAVTSSTSAELIAVSSLLTFDVYKTYFCRHTDSATLVRVSHWAIALYALVLSAFCSILNAVGLSLTWVLTVLGVIVGGAAVPVGLILLWKRMSTVAAIVAPWLGFVCGIMVWFVTAMKRSGAINVETTGDGTNAVAGNLASFGAGIISAVVLSYLFPKKYPCVDAQVAPGIEGLAPAPQEDTVQPSKAVDGYEKETPPPAKNEIVEFLHEKQIEPLDPILVRKAERLAQGASIVFILIAVILVPFTLFGTSYVYSKQFFTGWVVVSLIWIWASVIICVVYPVVESASALKDISRGLWMDVKALMGVKKKTLQTNAV
;
A
#
# COMPACT_ATOMS: atom_id res chain seq x y z
N MET A 1 59.98 18.23 38.08
CA MET A 1 59.53 17.55 36.84
C MET A 1 59.72 16.06 37.04
N PRO A 2 58.73 15.21 36.70
CA PRO A 2 58.00 15.27 35.43
C PRO A 2 56.50 15.52 35.57
N SER A 3 56.05 16.47 34.74
CA SER A 3 54.70 16.83 34.37
C SER A 3 54.37 16.13 33.04
N SER A 4 53.96 14.85 33.07
CA SER A 4 53.83 14.08 31.81
C SER A 4 52.51 13.36 31.56
N ASP A 5 51.55 13.35 32.49
CA ASP A 5 50.25 12.70 32.23
C ASP A 5 49.06 13.67 32.22
N GLN A 6 49.06 14.75 33.02
CA GLN A 6 48.02 15.80 32.91
C GLN A 6 48.22 16.69 31.69
N ASP A 7 49.47 17.07 31.38
CA ASP A 7 49.79 17.88 30.20
C ASP A 7 49.58 17.11 28.89
N LYS A 8 49.67 15.76 28.90
CA LYS A 8 49.32 14.93 27.73
C LYS A 8 47.82 14.90 27.46
N VAL A 9 47.00 14.83 28.51
CA VAL A 9 45.53 14.89 28.35
C VAL A 9 45.08 16.29 27.93
N GLU A 10 45.75 17.36 28.37
CA GLU A 10 45.46 18.72 27.86
C GLU A 10 45.98 18.95 26.44
N ALA A 11 47.14 18.40 26.06
CA ALA A 11 47.71 18.54 24.72
C ALA A 11 46.95 17.76 23.63
N ASP A 12 46.46 16.55 23.91
CA ASP A 12 45.68 15.76 22.93
C ASP A 12 44.28 16.35 22.68
N VAL A 13 43.73 17.09 23.65
CA VAL A 13 42.41 17.75 23.56
C VAL A 13 42.45 19.05 22.74
N HIS A 14 43.63 19.62 22.47
CA HIS A 14 43.77 20.84 21.68
C HIS A 14 43.64 20.64 20.15
N SER A 15 43.62 19.39 19.66
CA SER A 15 43.54 19.06 18.22
C SER A 15 42.15 18.64 17.71
N LEU A 16 41.07 19.07 18.38
CA LEU A 16 39.68 18.71 18.07
C LEU A 16 39.16 19.34 16.76
N SER A 17 39.59 18.85 15.61
CA SER A 17 38.89 19.04 14.33
C SER A 17 38.77 17.71 13.58
N SER A 18 37.55 17.16 13.53
CA SER A 18 37.22 15.90 12.85
C SER A 18 36.93 16.14 11.36
N HIS A 19 37.58 15.38 10.47
CA HIS A 19 37.05 15.12 9.14
C HIS A 19 35.98 14.02 9.22
N PRO A 20 34.73 14.25 8.79
CA PRO A 20 33.66 13.27 8.96
C PRO A 20 33.85 12.08 8.01
N SER A 21 33.91 10.88 8.58
CA SER A 21 33.73 9.60 7.88
C SER A 21 32.23 9.25 7.87
N ALA A 22 31.74 8.66 6.77
CA ALA A 22 30.31 8.47 6.50
C ALA A 22 29.53 7.62 7.53
N ASP A 23 30.21 6.90 8.41
CA ASP A 23 29.60 5.98 9.38
C ASP A 23 29.69 6.42 10.85
N LYS A 24 30.41 7.51 11.17
CA LYS A 24 30.68 7.94 12.55
C LYS A 24 29.73 9.05 13.04
N ASP A 25 29.36 9.00 14.33
CA ASP A 25 28.60 10.05 15.02
C ASP A 25 29.46 11.31 15.26
N ASP A 26 28.86 12.50 15.27
CA ASP A 26 29.58 13.78 15.42
C ASP A 26 30.35 13.90 16.76
N SER A 27 29.99 13.09 17.77
CA SER A 27 30.68 13.03 19.07
C SER A 27 31.54 11.78 19.24
N TYR A 28 31.66 10.93 18.21
CA TYR A 28 32.34 9.64 18.25
C TYR A 28 33.84 9.78 18.56
N ASP A 29 34.52 10.73 17.92
CA ASP A 29 35.97 10.91 18.11
C ASP A 29 36.28 11.44 19.51
N VAL A 30 35.45 12.37 20.04
CA VAL A 30 35.55 12.86 21.42
C VAL A 30 35.31 11.74 22.43
N TYR A 31 34.32 10.87 22.20
CA TYR A 31 34.09 9.70 23.04
C TYR A 31 35.28 8.73 23.00
N THR A 32 35.79 8.40 21.81
CA THR A 32 36.88 7.43 21.64
C THR A 32 38.18 7.91 22.30
N GLN A 33 38.49 9.21 22.20
CA GLN A 33 39.66 9.84 22.82
C GLN A 33 39.52 9.97 24.35
N THR A 34 38.30 9.94 24.88
CA THR A 34 38.03 10.07 26.32
C THR A 34 37.48 8.77 26.93
N ARG A 35 37.61 7.65 26.20
CA ARG A 35 37.18 6.32 26.64
C ARG A 35 38.03 5.93 27.86
N GLY A 36 37.37 5.76 29.01
CA GLY A 36 38.04 5.51 30.29
C GLY A 36 38.28 6.76 31.17
N LEU A 37 37.76 7.93 30.79
CA LEU A 37 37.77 9.11 31.67
C LEU A 37 37.00 8.84 32.96
N GLU A 38 37.71 8.69 34.08
CA GLU A 38 37.10 8.60 35.40
C GLU A 38 36.65 9.99 35.89
N TYR A 39 35.36 10.12 36.22
CA TYR A 39 34.80 11.32 36.82
C TYR A 39 33.83 10.95 37.94
N THR A 40 33.80 11.78 38.97
CA THR A 40 32.92 11.54 40.13
C THR A 40 31.45 11.85 39.80
N PRO A 41 30.49 11.21 40.50
CA PRO A 41 29.07 11.59 40.39
C PRO A 41 28.82 13.08 40.72
N GLY A 42 29.66 13.67 41.57
CA GLY A 42 29.62 15.10 41.90
C GLY A 42 29.98 16.00 40.72
N GLU A 43 31.03 15.67 39.96
CA GLU A 43 31.43 16.40 38.75
C GLU A 43 30.35 16.28 37.66
N ALA A 44 29.79 15.08 37.44
CA ALA A 44 28.70 14.87 36.49
C ALA A 44 27.46 15.73 36.81
N LYS A 45 27.11 15.85 38.10
CA LYS A 45 26.00 16.69 38.58
C LYS A 45 26.31 18.19 38.43
N LYS A 46 27.56 18.61 38.61
CA LYS A 46 27.99 20.00 38.37
C LYS A 46 27.86 20.37 36.89
N VAL A 47 28.31 19.49 35.98
CA VAL A 47 28.15 19.66 34.53
C VAL A 47 26.67 19.68 34.15
N LEU A 48 25.85 18.77 34.69
CA LEU A 48 24.39 18.76 34.48
C LEU A 48 23.73 20.09 34.87
N ARG A 49 24.02 20.63 36.06
CA ARG A 49 23.47 21.92 36.50
C ARG A 49 23.87 23.06 35.56
N LYS A 50 25.11 23.05 35.07
CA LYS A 50 25.60 24.06 34.13
C LYS A 50 24.88 23.97 32.78
N ILE A 51 24.56 22.76 32.31
CA ILE A 51 23.73 22.52 31.13
C ILE A 51 22.29 22.99 31.37
N ASP A 52 21.68 22.58 32.49
CA ASP A 52 20.29 22.92 32.86
C ASP A 52 20.08 24.45 32.91
N THR A 53 20.98 25.17 33.58
CA THR A 53 20.90 26.65 33.72
C THR A 53 21.05 27.42 32.41
N ARG A 54 21.54 26.79 31.34
CA ARG A 54 21.72 27.43 30.03
C ARG A 54 20.64 27.03 29.03
N LEU A 55 20.32 25.74 28.94
CA LEU A 55 19.38 25.23 27.95
C LEU A 55 17.93 25.39 28.39
N ILE A 56 17.58 24.96 29.60
CA ILE A 56 16.17 24.87 30.01
C ILE A 56 15.48 26.24 30.01
N PRO A 57 16.07 27.35 30.52
CA PRO A 57 15.44 28.66 30.44
C PRO A 57 15.15 29.12 29.01
N LEU A 58 16.06 28.87 28.06
CA LEU A 58 15.86 29.25 26.66
C LEU A 58 14.73 28.44 26.02
N LEU A 59 14.75 27.12 26.21
CA LEU A 59 13.68 26.24 25.72
C LEU A 59 12.34 26.60 26.35
N PHE A 60 12.34 26.93 27.64
CA PHE A 60 11.15 27.35 28.37
C PHE A 60 10.52 28.60 27.74
N VAL A 61 11.29 29.67 27.51
CA VAL A 61 10.75 30.91 26.93
C VAL A 61 10.30 30.71 25.49
N ILE A 62 11.09 30.02 24.66
CA ILE A 62 10.72 29.76 23.25
C ILE A 62 9.46 28.91 23.18
N TYR A 63 9.32 27.87 24.02
CA TYR A 63 8.14 27.02 24.04
C TYR A 63 6.89 27.76 24.55
N MET A 64 7.07 28.60 25.57
CA MET A 64 6.00 29.44 26.10
C MET A 64 5.44 30.37 25.01
N LEU A 65 6.32 31.05 24.29
CA LEU A 65 5.93 31.90 23.16
C LEU A 65 5.27 31.06 22.07
N GLN A 66 5.80 29.86 21.79
CA GLN A 66 5.23 28.95 20.79
C GLN A 66 3.75 28.67 21.06
N TYR A 67 3.43 28.39 22.33
CA TYR A 67 2.08 28.09 22.74
C TYR A 67 1.19 29.34 22.81
N LEU A 68 1.73 30.48 23.26
CA LEU A 68 1.03 31.77 23.23
C LEU A 68 0.60 32.14 21.82
N ASP A 69 1.48 31.99 20.84
CA ASP A 69 1.23 32.39 19.46
C ASP A 69 0.13 31.52 18.82
N LYS A 70 0.12 30.21 19.12
CA LYS A 70 -0.99 29.31 18.74
C LYS A 70 -2.31 29.71 19.39
N ASN A 71 -2.28 30.09 20.67
CA ASN A 71 -3.46 30.54 21.41
C ASN A 71 -3.89 31.98 21.07
N SER A 72 -3.07 32.74 20.34
CA SER A 72 -3.43 34.09 19.90
C SER A 72 -4.76 34.13 19.16
N LEU A 73 -5.05 33.10 18.36
CA LEU A 73 -6.32 32.99 17.64
C LEU A 73 -7.52 32.86 18.60
N ASN A 74 -7.34 32.17 19.73
CA ASN A 74 -8.32 32.04 20.80
C ASN A 74 -8.54 33.37 21.54
N PHE A 75 -7.47 34.06 21.94
CA PHE A 75 -7.58 35.35 22.63
C PHE A 75 -8.18 36.44 21.73
N ALA A 76 -7.76 36.49 20.47
CA ALA A 76 -8.27 37.44 19.48
C ALA A 76 -9.74 37.22 19.12
N SER A 77 -10.25 35.98 19.24
CA SER A 77 -11.59 35.61 18.78
C SER A 77 -12.72 36.39 19.45
N VAL A 78 -12.55 36.77 20.71
CA VAL A 78 -13.56 37.52 21.48
C VAL A 78 -13.37 39.04 21.41
N TYR A 79 -12.33 39.51 20.72
CA TYR A 79 -11.98 40.94 20.57
C TYR A 79 -12.22 41.49 19.16
N GLY A 80 -13.09 40.85 18.38
CA GLY A 80 -13.54 41.37 17.09
C GLY A 80 -12.72 40.87 15.88
N LEU A 81 -11.97 39.78 16.01
CA LEU A 81 -11.17 39.22 14.91
C LEU A 81 -12.05 38.79 13.72
N LYS A 82 -13.19 38.13 14.00
CA LYS A 82 -14.09 37.61 12.95
C LYS A 82 -14.67 38.76 12.12
N GLU A 83 -15.09 39.82 12.79
CA GLU A 83 -15.64 41.04 12.19
C GLU A 83 -14.54 41.82 11.45
N GLY A 84 -13.37 41.98 12.06
CA GLY A 84 -12.24 42.69 11.47
C GLY A 84 -11.64 42.04 10.22
N THR A 85 -11.87 40.74 10.02
CA THR A 85 -11.39 39.97 8.87
C THR A 85 -12.51 39.37 8.01
N LYS A 86 -13.77 39.74 8.26
CA LYS A 86 -14.96 39.31 7.50
C LYS A 86 -15.07 37.79 7.36
N LEU A 87 -14.89 37.06 8.46
CA LEU A 87 -15.00 35.60 8.48
C LEU A 87 -16.47 35.18 8.57
N HIS A 88 -16.88 34.22 7.75
CA HIS A 88 -18.24 33.70 7.70
C HIS A 88 -18.28 32.19 7.94
N GLY A 89 -19.34 31.70 8.58
CA GLY A 89 -19.56 30.26 8.80
C GLY A 89 -18.34 29.55 9.39
N GLN A 90 -17.78 28.59 8.64
CA GLN A 90 -16.66 27.75 9.07
C GLN A 90 -15.27 28.36 8.85
N ASP A 91 -15.16 29.60 8.38
CA ASP A 91 -13.88 30.24 8.09
C ASP A 91 -12.95 30.26 9.31
N TYR A 92 -13.47 30.56 10.51
CA TYR A 92 -12.69 30.55 11.75
C TYR A 92 -12.13 29.15 12.07
N SER A 93 -12.94 28.11 11.87
CA SER A 93 -12.54 26.71 12.05
C SER A 93 -11.44 26.32 11.05
N TRP A 94 -11.53 26.80 9.81
CA TRP A 94 -10.48 26.64 8.81
C TRP A 94 -9.16 27.35 9.17
N LEU A 95 -9.19 28.52 9.82
CA LEU A 95 -7.95 29.17 10.29
C LEU A 95 -7.22 28.35 11.36
N GLY A 96 -7.97 27.57 12.15
CA GLY A 96 -7.43 26.55 13.03
C GLY A 96 -6.69 25.46 12.24
N SER A 97 -7.37 24.85 11.26
CA SER A 97 -6.83 23.73 10.47
C SER A 97 -5.68 24.12 9.51
N ILE A 98 -5.74 25.28 8.84
CA ILE A 98 -4.80 25.71 7.79
C ILE A 98 -3.36 25.86 8.31
N PHE A 99 -3.20 26.30 9.56
CA PHE A 99 -1.89 26.32 10.22
C PHE A 99 -1.25 24.93 10.25
N TYR A 100 -2.02 23.89 10.55
CA TYR A 100 -1.50 22.53 10.64
C TYR A 100 -1.28 21.88 9.26
N PHE A 101 -1.92 22.36 8.19
CA PHE A 101 -1.53 21.98 6.82
C PHE A 101 -0.13 22.50 6.46
N GLY A 102 0.17 23.76 6.78
CA GLY A 102 1.53 24.32 6.61
C GLY A 102 2.56 23.56 7.45
N TYR A 103 2.21 23.25 8.70
CA TYR A 103 3.06 22.46 9.61
C TYR A 103 3.34 21.06 9.05
N LEU A 104 2.31 20.36 8.56
CA LEU A 104 2.41 19.00 8.03
C LEU A 104 3.32 18.91 6.80
N ILE A 105 3.30 19.93 5.94
CA ILE A 105 4.19 19.99 4.77
C ILE A 105 5.63 20.24 5.21
N ALA A 106 5.82 21.17 6.15
CA ALA A 106 7.15 21.66 6.53
C ALA A 106 7.92 20.72 7.47
N GLN A 107 7.25 19.89 8.26
CA GLN A 107 7.93 19.02 9.24
C GLN A 107 8.96 18.06 8.62
N TYR A 108 8.72 17.55 7.40
CA TYR A 108 9.63 16.63 6.72
C TYR A 108 10.90 17.32 6.22
N PRO A 109 10.83 18.42 5.43
CA PRO A 109 12.02 19.17 5.05
C PRO A 109 12.70 19.83 6.25
N ALA A 110 11.96 20.27 7.27
CA ALA A 110 12.54 20.80 8.51
C ALA A 110 13.33 19.74 9.29
N GLY A 111 12.80 18.52 9.38
CA GLY A 111 13.53 17.39 9.98
C GLY A 111 14.84 17.09 9.25
N TYR A 112 14.82 17.12 7.91
CA TYR A 112 16.02 16.97 7.09
C TYR A 112 17.02 18.12 7.30
N ALA A 113 16.54 19.36 7.40
CA ALA A 113 17.38 20.53 7.67
C ALA A 113 18.06 20.45 9.06
N LEU A 114 17.33 20.04 10.09
CA LEU A 114 17.86 19.83 11.45
C LEU A 114 18.98 18.79 11.52
N GLN A 115 18.97 17.80 10.62
CA GLN A 115 20.02 16.79 10.53
C GLN A 115 21.33 17.34 9.96
N ARG A 116 21.29 18.37 9.10
CA ARG A 116 22.47 18.87 8.38
C ARG A 116 22.99 20.21 8.84
N LEU A 117 22.11 21.03 9.42
CA LEU A 117 22.44 22.37 9.84
C LEU A 117 22.69 22.44 11.36
N PRO A 118 23.34 23.52 11.83
CA PRO A 118 23.50 23.77 13.26
C PRO A 118 22.14 24.00 13.92
N MET A 119 21.79 23.13 14.87
CA MET A 119 20.44 23.04 15.41
C MET A 119 20.02 24.29 16.18
N GLY A 120 20.92 24.88 16.96
CA GLY A 120 20.65 26.10 17.73
C GLY A 120 20.36 27.28 16.81
N LYS A 121 21.11 27.40 15.71
CA LYS A 121 20.90 28.48 14.71
C LYS A 121 19.60 28.31 13.94
N VAL A 122 19.27 27.10 13.51
CA VAL A 122 18.01 26.82 12.78
C VAL A 122 16.80 27.16 13.64
N LEU A 123 16.78 26.69 14.90
CA LEU A 123 15.69 26.99 15.85
C LEU A 123 15.55 28.49 16.10
N SER A 124 16.67 29.20 16.21
CA SER A 124 16.66 30.64 16.48
C SER A 124 16.20 31.46 15.27
N ILE A 125 16.70 31.17 14.07
CA ILE A 125 16.30 31.86 12.82
C ILE A 125 14.82 31.65 12.53
N THR A 126 14.33 30.42 12.67
CA THR A 126 12.91 30.12 12.46
C THR A 126 12.02 30.82 13.48
N THR A 127 12.47 30.94 14.74
CA THR A 127 11.77 31.74 15.77
C THR A 127 11.67 33.22 15.38
N ILE A 128 12.73 33.80 14.80
CA ILE A 128 12.71 35.20 14.32
C ILE A 128 11.70 35.37 13.17
N ILE A 129 11.77 34.51 12.16
CA ILE A 129 10.88 34.58 10.99
C ILE A 129 9.43 34.39 11.40
N TRP A 130 9.17 33.44 12.30
CA TRP A 130 7.85 33.16 12.84
C TRP A 130 7.27 34.36 13.61
N GLY A 131 8.05 34.97 14.51
CA GLY A 131 7.62 36.19 15.21
C GLY A 131 7.31 37.35 14.24
N ALA A 132 8.14 37.51 13.20
CA ALA A 132 7.91 38.53 12.17
C ALA A 132 6.62 38.29 11.37
N LEU A 133 6.34 37.04 10.98
CA LEU A 133 5.07 36.66 10.33
C LEU A 133 3.87 36.85 11.27
N LEU A 134 4.04 36.66 12.58
CA LEU A 134 2.93 36.89 13.51
C LEU A 134 2.56 38.38 13.54
N MET A 135 3.56 39.27 13.50
CA MET A 135 3.36 40.72 13.43
C MET A 135 2.68 41.19 12.14
N THR A 136 2.67 40.38 11.07
CA THR A 136 1.95 40.71 9.83
C THR A 136 0.46 40.33 9.86
N THR A 137 0.02 39.55 10.85
CA THR A 137 -1.39 39.12 11.00
C THR A 137 -2.40 40.29 11.02
N PRO A 138 -2.14 41.42 11.72
CA PRO A 138 -3.03 42.58 11.71
C PRO A 138 -3.29 43.21 10.33
N ALA A 139 -2.41 43.01 9.34
CA ALA A 139 -2.57 43.52 7.99
C ALA A 139 -3.57 42.72 7.13
N CYS A 140 -4.11 41.63 7.67
CA CYS A 140 -5.06 40.77 6.98
C CYS A 140 -6.50 41.30 7.17
N HIS A 141 -7.25 41.48 6.08
CA HIS A 141 -8.60 42.06 6.09
C HIS A 141 -9.70 41.14 5.51
N ASN A 142 -9.35 39.91 5.14
CA ASN A 142 -10.25 38.91 4.59
C ASN A 142 -9.74 37.50 4.92
N PHE A 143 -10.58 36.47 4.71
CA PHE A 143 -10.22 35.07 4.94
C PHE A 143 -8.94 34.65 4.22
N ALA A 144 -8.78 34.98 2.94
CA ALA A 144 -7.63 34.54 2.15
C ALA A 144 -6.29 35.06 2.71
N GLY A 145 -6.25 36.34 3.12
CA GLY A 145 -5.06 36.95 3.70
C GLY A 145 -4.65 36.31 5.02
N ILE A 146 -5.61 36.15 5.94
CA ILE A 146 -5.33 35.53 7.24
C ILE A 146 -5.06 34.02 7.10
N ALA A 147 -5.72 33.32 6.18
CA ALA A 147 -5.44 31.92 5.85
C ALA A 147 -4.01 31.72 5.33
N ALA A 148 -3.56 32.56 4.38
CA ALA A 148 -2.19 32.51 3.88
C ALA A 148 -1.17 32.77 4.99
N ASN A 149 -1.40 33.80 5.82
CA ASN A 149 -0.57 34.10 6.97
C ASN A 149 -0.50 32.92 7.96
N ARG A 150 -1.64 32.26 8.24
CA ARG A 150 -1.71 31.08 9.10
C ARG A 150 -0.95 29.88 8.52
N PHE A 151 -1.05 29.65 7.22
CA PHE A 151 -0.30 28.59 6.53
C PHE A 151 1.21 28.81 6.64
N LEU A 152 1.69 30.04 6.38
CA LEU A 152 3.10 30.40 6.48
C LEU A 152 3.62 30.30 7.91
N LEU A 153 2.84 30.74 8.90
CA LEU A 153 3.17 30.55 10.32
C LEU A 153 3.34 29.06 10.65
N GLY A 154 2.42 28.22 10.19
CA GLY A 154 2.50 26.77 10.37
C GLY A 154 3.76 26.17 9.74
N LEU A 155 4.13 26.62 8.54
CA LEU A 155 5.31 26.18 7.81
C LEU A 155 6.61 26.50 8.57
N VAL A 156 6.74 27.70 9.13
CA VAL A 156 7.97 28.12 9.83
C VAL A 156 8.06 27.51 11.23
N GLU A 157 6.93 27.38 11.94
CA GLU A 157 6.90 26.90 13.31
C GLU A 157 7.12 25.36 13.42
N ALA A 158 7.00 24.63 12.31
CA ALA A 158 7.06 23.17 12.25
C ALA A 158 8.35 22.55 12.81
N VAL A 159 9.46 23.28 12.77
CA VAL A 159 10.80 22.79 13.15
C VAL A 159 11.00 22.72 14.67
N VAL A 160 10.27 23.53 15.44
CA VAL A 160 10.59 23.81 16.84
C VAL A 160 10.35 22.57 17.72
N ASN A 161 9.17 21.95 17.63
CA ASN A 161 8.86 20.78 18.47
C ASN A 161 9.79 19.58 18.19
N PRO A 162 9.99 19.15 16.92
CA PRO A 162 10.95 18.08 16.62
C PRO A 162 12.38 18.43 17.03
N GLY A 163 12.82 19.67 16.82
CA GLY A 163 14.15 20.12 17.21
C GLY A 163 14.37 20.08 18.72
N PHE A 164 13.35 20.42 19.52
CA PHE A 164 13.44 20.35 20.98
C PHE A 164 13.57 18.91 21.48
N VAL A 165 12.80 17.98 20.89
CA VAL A 165 12.91 16.55 21.21
C VAL A 165 14.31 16.01 20.90
N LEU A 166 14.91 16.44 19.79
CA LEU A 166 16.28 16.06 19.44
C LEU A 166 17.31 16.68 20.39
N LEU A 167 17.18 17.97 20.75
CA LEU A 167 18.01 18.63 21.77
C LEU A 167 17.98 17.87 23.10
N MET A 168 16.80 17.41 23.53
CA MET A 168 16.66 16.63 24.75
C MET A 168 17.50 15.34 24.71
N SER A 169 17.52 14.66 23.57
CA SER A 169 18.31 13.43 23.40
C SER A 169 19.82 13.66 23.30
N MET A 170 20.26 14.85 22.86
CA MET A 170 21.67 15.18 22.71
C MET A 170 22.35 15.62 24.01
N TRP A 171 21.61 16.27 24.92
CA TRP A 171 22.19 16.89 26.11
C TRP A 171 21.89 16.15 27.43
N TYR A 172 20.89 15.26 27.44
CA TYR A 172 20.40 14.63 28.67
C TYR A 172 20.30 13.10 28.56
N THR A 173 20.57 12.44 29.69
CA THR A 173 20.39 10.98 29.80
C THR A 173 18.91 10.58 29.80
N SER A 174 18.60 9.32 29.46
CA SER A 174 17.22 8.82 29.40
C SER A 174 16.46 8.95 30.73
N GLN A 175 17.14 8.99 31.88
CA GLN A 175 16.55 9.23 33.20
C GLN A 175 16.34 10.73 33.50
N GLU A 176 17.18 11.59 32.93
CA GLU A 176 17.12 13.05 33.10
C GLU A 176 16.03 13.70 32.24
N GLN A 177 15.69 13.10 31.10
CA GLN A 177 14.79 13.67 30.08
C GLN A 177 13.36 13.97 30.54
N PRO A 178 12.63 13.09 31.28
CA PRO A 178 11.21 13.30 31.56
C PRO A 178 10.92 14.63 32.27
N LEU A 179 11.52 14.87 33.44
CA LEU A 179 11.30 16.11 34.19
C LEU A 179 11.67 17.37 33.39
N ARG A 180 12.70 17.33 32.56
CA ARG A 180 13.17 18.49 31.77
C ARG A 180 12.28 18.77 30.57
N LEU A 181 11.81 17.71 29.92
CA LEU A 181 10.83 17.82 28.85
C LEU A 181 9.54 18.39 29.40
N GLU A 182 9.02 17.83 30.49
CA GLU A 182 7.83 18.34 31.17
C GLU A 182 8.04 19.76 31.72
N ALA A 183 9.25 20.14 32.14
CA ALA A 183 9.52 21.48 32.65
C ALA A 183 9.32 22.55 31.58
N TYR A 184 9.88 22.40 30.38
CA TYR A 184 9.61 23.37 29.31
C TYR A 184 8.19 23.20 28.75
N TYR A 185 7.66 21.98 28.69
CA TYR A 185 6.31 21.74 28.17
C TYR A 185 5.21 22.27 29.10
N SER A 186 5.48 22.34 30.41
CA SER A 186 4.60 22.96 31.43
C SER A 186 4.28 24.42 31.14
N THR A 187 5.11 25.08 30.32
CA THR A 187 4.84 26.43 29.85
C THR A 187 3.56 26.53 29.02
N ASN A 188 2.98 25.44 28.53
CA ASN A 188 1.63 25.48 27.95
C ASN A 188 0.61 26.00 28.96
N GLY A 189 0.66 25.49 30.19
CA GLY A 189 -0.20 25.95 31.28
C GLY A 189 0.10 27.40 31.65
N ILE A 190 1.39 27.77 31.71
CA ILE A 190 1.81 29.16 31.97
C ILE A 190 1.33 30.10 30.88
N ALA A 191 1.46 29.72 29.61
CA ALA A 191 1.01 30.49 28.46
C ALA A 191 -0.52 30.62 28.45
N THR A 192 -1.28 29.61 28.87
CA THR A 192 -2.73 29.77 29.08
C THR A 192 -3.04 30.77 30.21
N MET A 193 -2.31 30.72 31.33
CA MET A 193 -2.48 31.68 32.43
C MET A 193 -2.08 33.11 32.03
N PHE A 194 -0.88 33.29 31.51
CA PHE A 194 -0.33 34.59 31.07
C PHE A 194 -1.08 35.14 29.85
N GLY A 195 -1.44 34.30 28.89
CA GLY A 195 -2.21 34.70 27.73
C GLY A 195 -3.61 35.19 28.11
N GLY A 196 -4.26 34.55 29.08
CA GLY A 196 -5.52 35.05 29.65
C GLY A 196 -5.38 36.41 30.34
N LEU A 197 -4.29 36.64 31.07
CA LEU A 197 -3.99 37.95 31.69
C LEU A 197 -3.69 39.04 30.65
N ILE A 198 -2.91 38.72 29.62
CA ILE A 198 -2.58 39.66 28.54
C ILE A 198 -3.82 39.95 27.70
N GLY A 199 -4.64 38.94 27.41
CA GLY A 199 -5.96 39.12 26.77
C GLY A 199 -6.83 40.08 27.58
N TYR A 200 -6.95 39.85 28.89
CA TYR A 200 -7.67 40.75 29.81
C TYR A 200 -7.11 42.19 29.77
N ALA A 201 -5.79 42.36 29.80
CA ALA A 201 -5.13 43.67 29.73
C ALA A 201 -5.40 44.37 28.38
N VAL A 202 -5.27 43.66 27.26
CA VAL A 202 -5.60 44.16 25.91
C VAL A 202 -7.08 44.54 25.80
N GLY A 203 -7.95 43.84 26.53
CA GLY A 203 -9.37 44.15 26.64
C GLY A 203 -9.68 45.58 27.13
N HIS A 204 -8.76 46.18 27.91
CA HIS A 204 -8.88 47.53 28.47
C HIS A 204 -8.32 48.64 27.57
N ILE A 205 -7.71 48.30 26.44
CA ILE A 205 -7.24 49.29 25.46
C ILE A 205 -8.45 49.86 24.71
N THR A 206 -8.74 51.14 24.91
CA THR A 206 -9.91 51.83 24.34
C THR A 206 -9.59 52.77 23.17
N SER A 207 -8.31 53.05 22.91
CA SER A 207 -7.84 53.96 21.86
C SER A 207 -6.82 53.29 20.94
N GLY A 208 -6.88 53.57 19.62
CA GLY A 208 -5.90 53.09 18.64
C GLY A 208 -6.46 51.98 17.72
N LEU A 209 -5.69 50.90 17.56
CA LEU A 209 -6.05 49.78 16.67
C LEU A 209 -7.19 48.92 17.27
N PRO A 210 -7.89 48.13 16.45
CA PRO A 210 -8.78 47.08 16.95
C PRO A 210 -8.07 46.15 17.95
N ARG A 211 -8.72 45.85 19.08
CA ARG A 211 -8.14 45.14 20.24
C ARG A 211 -7.46 43.81 19.87
N TRP A 212 -8.04 43.05 18.95
CA TRP A 212 -7.46 41.78 18.50
C TRP A 212 -6.08 41.92 17.85
N MET A 213 -5.76 43.07 17.22
CA MET A 213 -4.49 43.29 16.54
C MET A 213 -3.31 43.39 17.52
N TYR A 214 -3.54 43.94 18.71
CA TYR A 214 -2.49 44.08 19.73
C TYR A 214 -1.96 42.73 20.23
N VAL A 215 -2.82 41.71 20.29
CA VAL A 215 -2.43 40.35 20.68
C VAL A 215 -1.29 39.84 19.79
N PHE A 216 -1.44 39.98 18.47
CA PHE A 216 -0.46 39.51 17.49
C PHE A 216 0.82 40.36 17.46
N LEU A 217 0.71 41.68 17.64
CA LEU A 217 1.87 42.58 17.66
C LEU A 217 2.75 42.36 18.90
N ILE A 218 2.14 42.23 20.07
CA ILE A 218 2.86 42.06 21.35
C ILE A 218 3.60 40.73 21.33
N PHE A 219 2.90 39.63 21.02
CA PHE A 219 3.53 38.32 21.02
C PHE A 219 4.58 38.19 19.92
N GLY A 220 4.29 38.68 18.71
CA GLY A 220 5.25 38.64 17.60
C GLY A 220 6.55 39.39 17.90
N ALA A 221 6.46 40.58 18.51
CA ALA A 221 7.65 41.36 18.89
C ALA A 221 8.50 40.65 19.95
N VAL A 222 7.87 40.03 20.96
CA VAL A 222 8.58 39.26 22.00
C VAL A 222 9.20 37.98 21.41
N SER A 223 8.52 37.32 20.48
CA SER A 223 9.04 36.17 19.72
C SER A 223 10.28 36.54 18.89
N VAL A 224 10.27 37.68 18.19
CA VAL A 224 11.44 38.18 17.46
C VAL A 224 12.62 38.45 18.40
N ALA A 225 12.39 39.18 19.50
CA ALA A 225 13.44 39.50 20.48
C ALA A 225 14.05 38.23 21.10
N THR A 226 13.20 37.26 21.44
CA THR A 226 13.63 35.96 21.99
C THR A 226 14.40 35.15 20.95
N GLY A 227 13.98 35.16 19.68
CA GLY A 227 14.70 34.50 18.59
C GLY A 227 16.11 35.07 18.38
N ILE A 228 16.27 36.40 18.46
CA ILE A 228 17.58 37.06 18.41
C ILE A 228 18.45 36.65 19.61
N LEU A 229 17.89 36.64 20.82
CA LEU A 229 18.60 36.21 22.02
C LEU A 229 19.02 34.73 21.95
N SER A 230 18.12 33.87 21.46
CA SER A 230 18.39 32.45 21.23
C SER A 230 19.52 32.24 20.22
N LEU A 231 19.60 33.06 19.17
CA LEU A 231 20.65 32.96 18.15
C LEU A 231 22.05 33.17 18.73
N LEU A 232 22.16 33.97 19.80
CA LEU A 232 23.41 34.26 20.49
C LEU A 232 23.75 33.24 21.59
N LEU A 233 22.74 32.64 22.22
CA LEU A 233 22.90 31.87 23.45
C LEU A 233 22.68 30.36 23.31
N LEU A 234 21.92 29.89 22.31
CA LEU A 234 21.54 28.49 22.17
C LEU A 234 22.69 27.66 21.53
N PRO A 235 23.28 26.69 22.24
CA PRO A 235 24.42 25.92 21.75
C PRO A 235 23.99 24.81 20.77
N ASP A 236 24.87 24.47 19.82
CA ASP A 236 24.58 23.46 18.78
C ASP A 236 24.84 22.02 19.23
N LEU A 237 25.97 21.73 19.88
CA LEU A 237 26.39 20.38 20.32
C LEU A 237 27.13 20.44 21.67
N PRO A 238 27.09 19.37 22.50
CA PRO A 238 27.87 19.29 23.73
C PRO A 238 29.38 19.35 23.49
N SER A 239 29.86 18.75 22.39
CA SER A 239 31.28 18.68 22.01
C SER A 239 31.87 20.04 21.61
N THR A 240 31.05 20.97 21.12
CA THR A 240 31.47 22.30 20.65
C THR A 240 30.97 23.44 21.55
N ALA A 241 30.39 23.10 22.70
CA ALA A 241 29.76 24.02 23.63
C ALA A 241 30.76 25.03 24.23
N ARG A 242 30.68 26.29 23.82
CA ARG A 242 31.59 27.36 24.27
C ARG A 242 31.56 27.61 25.78
N PHE A 243 30.45 27.32 26.45
CA PHE A 243 30.30 27.54 27.90
C PHE A 243 30.85 26.40 28.77
N LEU A 244 31.21 25.25 28.18
CA LEU A 244 31.82 24.12 28.87
C LEU A 244 33.33 24.11 28.65
N THR A 245 34.11 23.81 29.70
CA THR A 245 35.55 23.56 29.57
C THR A 245 35.81 22.24 28.84
N PRO A 246 37.02 21.99 28.30
CA PRO A 246 37.29 20.75 27.58
C PRO A 246 37.01 19.47 28.41
N LYS A 247 37.39 19.46 29.70
CA LYS A 247 37.02 18.37 30.64
C LYS A 247 35.50 18.25 30.83
N GLU A 248 34.79 19.36 30.98
CA GLU A 248 33.32 19.35 31.12
C GLU A 248 32.61 18.85 29.86
N ARG A 249 33.14 19.14 28.65
CA ARG A 249 32.62 18.62 27.37
C ARG A 249 32.78 17.11 27.29
N ALA A 250 33.96 16.59 27.66
CA ALA A 250 34.21 15.16 27.73
C ALA A 250 33.23 14.46 28.69
N ILE A 251 33.00 15.03 29.88
CA ILE A 251 32.01 14.52 30.85
C ILE A 251 30.60 14.54 30.26
N ALA A 252 30.20 15.63 29.58
CA ALA A 252 28.87 15.74 28.98
C ALA A 252 28.63 14.69 27.88
N VAL A 253 29.61 14.46 26.99
CA VAL A 253 29.54 13.44 25.93
C VAL A 253 29.51 12.04 26.53
N ASN A 254 30.40 11.71 27.46
CA ASN A 254 30.44 10.39 28.11
C ASN A 254 29.16 10.08 28.90
N ARG A 255 28.53 11.08 29.50
CA ARG A 255 27.27 10.88 30.23
C ARG A 255 26.13 10.46 29.29
N VAL A 256 25.97 11.14 28.16
CA VAL A 256 24.90 10.87 27.19
C VAL A 256 25.18 9.62 26.36
N ALA A 257 26.45 9.29 26.10
CA ALA A 257 26.88 8.09 25.38
C ALA A 257 26.34 6.79 26.02
N ARG A 258 26.15 6.76 27.34
CA ARG A 258 25.54 5.64 28.08
C ARG A 258 24.11 5.32 27.65
N ASN A 259 23.42 6.24 26.97
CA ASN A 259 22.07 5.98 26.46
C ASN A 259 22.06 4.97 25.30
N GLN A 260 23.21 4.67 24.66
CA GLN A 260 23.34 3.76 23.51
C GLN A 260 22.42 4.11 22.31
N GLN A 261 22.09 5.40 22.13
CA GLN A 261 21.08 5.85 21.16
C GLN A 261 21.64 6.64 19.95
N GLY A 262 22.95 6.94 19.95
CA GLY A 262 23.56 7.92 19.04
C GLY A 262 23.21 9.37 19.41
N VAL A 263 24.08 10.33 19.08
CA VAL A 263 23.93 11.76 19.43
C VAL A 263 23.50 12.56 18.20
N LYS A 264 24.25 12.53 17.10
CA LYS A 264 23.90 13.17 15.82
C LYS A 264 24.66 12.52 14.67
N ASN A 265 23.94 12.19 13.60
CA ASN A 265 24.55 11.69 12.36
C ASN A 265 23.95 12.41 11.16
N HIS A 266 24.82 12.90 10.27
CA HIS A 266 24.45 13.60 9.03
C HIS A 266 23.92 12.66 7.92
N HIS A 267 24.15 11.35 8.03
CA HIS A 267 23.71 10.33 7.08
C HIS A 267 22.36 9.74 7.47
N PHE A 268 21.44 9.69 6.49
CA PHE A 268 20.11 9.13 6.66
C PHE A 268 20.13 7.62 6.40
N LYS A 269 19.94 6.81 7.45
CA LYS A 269 20.02 5.34 7.35
C LYS A 269 18.67 4.72 7.04
N TRP A 270 18.49 4.27 5.80
CA TRP A 270 17.21 3.69 5.33
C TRP A 270 16.78 2.45 6.13
N GLU A 271 17.73 1.65 6.60
CA GLU A 271 17.46 0.49 7.46
C GLU A 271 16.71 0.88 8.74
N GLN A 272 17.09 2.00 9.36
CA GLN A 272 16.44 2.52 10.56
C GLN A 272 15.04 3.09 10.28
N VAL A 273 14.76 3.56 9.07
CA VAL A 273 13.39 3.92 8.62
C VAL A 273 12.52 2.68 8.65
N TRP A 274 13.04 1.56 8.13
CA TRP A 274 12.30 0.32 8.09
C TRP A 274 12.12 -0.30 9.48
N GLN A 275 13.11 -0.15 10.36
CA GLN A 275 12.97 -0.47 11.78
C GLN A 275 11.91 0.40 12.48
N ALA A 276 11.76 1.68 12.12
CA ALA A 276 10.71 2.55 12.70
C ALA A 276 9.32 2.11 12.23
N ALA A 277 9.16 1.81 10.94
CA ALA A 277 7.88 1.42 10.35
C ALA A 277 7.38 0.05 10.83
N ARG A 278 8.28 -0.90 11.12
CA ARG A 278 7.95 -2.20 11.72
C ARG A 278 7.78 -2.16 13.25
N ASP A 279 8.14 -1.06 13.91
CA ASP A 279 8.03 -0.96 15.37
C ASP A 279 6.59 -0.64 15.78
N PRO A 280 5.87 -1.53 16.48
CA PRO A 280 4.49 -1.29 16.90
C PRO A 280 4.34 -0.03 17.76
N LYS A 281 5.40 0.36 18.51
CA LYS A 281 5.39 1.60 19.32
C LYS A 281 5.14 2.83 18.46
N THR A 282 5.70 2.87 17.24
CA THR A 282 5.56 3.99 16.31
C THR A 282 4.10 4.24 15.96
N TRP A 283 3.35 3.19 15.62
CA TRP A 283 1.94 3.31 15.21
C TRP A 283 1.01 3.58 16.39
N LEU A 284 1.28 2.98 17.55
CA LEU A 284 0.53 3.27 18.77
C LEU A 284 0.70 4.74 19.20
N LEU A 285 1.92 5.27 19.09
CA LEU A 285 2.21 6.68 19.33
C LEU A 285 1.53 7.60 18.28
N PHE A 286 1.49 7.19 17.01
CA PHE A 286 0.79 7.91 15.93
C PHE A 286 -0.72 8.02 16.18
N VAL A 287 -1.40 6.90 16.45
CA VAL A 287 -2.85 6.88 16.71
C VAL A 287 -3.18 7.63 17.99
N MET A 288 -2.36 7.46 19.03
CA MET A 288 -2.48 8.23 20.26
C MET A 288 -2.33 9.73 20.02
N ALA A 289 -1.41 10.16 19.14
CA ALA A 289 -1.25 11.57 18.80
C ALA A 289 -2.51 12.13 18.12
N ILE A 290 -3.13 11.40 17.18
CA ILE A 290 -4.41 11.83 16.56
C ILE A 290 -5.50 12.02 17.63
N GLY A 291 -5.70 11.00 18.48
CA GLY A 291 -6.70 11.06 19.56
C GLY A 291 -6.42 12.16 20.59
N ALA A 292 -5.14 12.46 20.86
CA ALA A 292 -4.74 13.55 21.75
C ALA A 292 -5.00 14.93 21.15
N GLN A 293 -4.84 15.08 19.83
CA GLN A 293 -4.82 16.38 19.18
C GLN A 293 -6.19 16.87 18.72
N VAL A 294 -7.16 15.98 18.49
CA VAL A 294 -8.55 16.38 18.23
C VAL A 294 -9.09 17.24 19.38
N PRO A 295 -9.02 16.82 20.66
CA PRO A 295 -9.40 17.67 21.79
C PRO A 295 -8.46 18.84 22.04
N ASN A 296 -7.17 18.73 21.69
CA ASN A 296 -6.22 19.83 21.86
C ASN A 296 -6.63 21.09 21.10
N SER A 297 -7.04 20.92 19.84
CA SER A 297 -7.48 22.05 19.02
C SER A 297 -8.67 22.83 19.61
N ALA A 298 -9.55 22.14 20.34
CA ALA A 298 -10.65 22.75 21.09
C ALA A 298 -10.12 23.66 22.20
N LEU A 299 -9.17 23.16 22.99
CA LEU A 299 -8.59 23.90 24.12
C LEU A 299 -7.68 25.06 23.67
N THR A 300 -7.05 24.97 22.49
CA THR A 300 -6.12 26.00 22.03
C THR A 300 -6.80 27.09 21.21
N SER A 301 -7.80 26.75 20.40
CA SER A 301 -8.41 27.70 19.45
C SER A 301 -9.80 28.15 19.87
N PHE A 302 -10.55 27.36 20.65
CA PHE A 302 -11.97 27.62 20.91
C PHE A 302 -12.30 27.90 22.38
N THR A 303 -11.35 27.84 23.32
CA THR A 303 -11.63 27.98 24.76
C THR A 303 -12.40 29.24 25.12
N SER A 304 -12.04 30.41 24.61
CA SER A 304 -12.73 31.68 24.89
C SER A 304 -14.16 31.66 24.34
N ILE A 305 -14.37 31.02 23.18
CA ILE A 305 -15.69 30.82 22.57
C ILE A 305 -16.52 29.83 23.42
N ILE A 306 -15.93 28.74 23.89
CA ILE A 306 -16.56 27.73 24.75
C ILE A 306 -16.94 28.33 26.10
N VAL A 307 -16.05 29.08 26.75
CA VAL A 307 -16.36 29.72 28.03
C VAL A 307 -17.42 30.82 27.83
N GLY A 308 -17.37 31.55 26.71
CA GLY A 308 -18.41 32.50 26.34
C GLY A 308 -19.78 31.83 26.14
N SER A 309 -19.82 30.64 25.54
CA SER A 309 -21.08 29.89 25.35
C SER A 309 -21.72 29.39 26.65
N PHE A 310 -20.96 29.33 27.75
CA PHE A 310 -21.50 29.05 29.09
C PHE A 310 -22.20 30.27 29.72
N GLY A 311 -22.16 31.44 29.08
CA GLY A 311 -22.80 32.67 29.56
C GLY A 311 -21.90 33.56 30.43
N PHE A 312 -20.57 33.46 30.27
CA PHE A 312 -19.61 34.41 30.85
C PHE A 312 -19.34 35.57 29.89
N ASP A 313 -19.09 36.76 30.43
CA ASP A 313 -18.80 37.98 29.66
C ASP A 313 -17.39 37.93 29.03
N THR A 314 -17.12 38.80 28.05
CA THR A 314 -15.86 38.81 27.30
C THR A 314 -14.61 38.85 28.19
N LEU A 315 -14.61 39.68 29.24
CA LEU A 315 -13.49 39.74 30.19
C LEU A 315 -13.44 38.47 31.05
N GLY A 316 -14.61 38.01 31.52
CA GLY A 316 -14.84 36.69 32.12
C GLY A 316 -14.14 35.54 31.41
N THR A 317 -14.35 35.43 30.09
CA THR A 317 -13.80 34.32 29.28
C THR A 317 -12.27 34.25 29.30
N GLN A 318 -11.57 35.37 29.56
CA GLN A 318 -10.10 35.42 29.52
C GLN A 318 -9.48 34.94 30.83
N TYR A 319 -9.88 35.51 31.97
CA TYR A 319 -9.28 35.13 33.26
C TYR A 319 -9.75 33.75 33.77
N LEU A 320 -10.92 33.26 33.32
CA LEU A 320 -11.40 31.92 33.67
C LEU A 320 -10.60 30.77 33.01
N GLN A 321 -9.65 31.09 32.13
CA GLN A 321 -8.69 30.14 31.59
C GLN A 321 -7.52 29.88 32.55
N ILE A 322 -7.27 30.79 33.51
CA ILE A 322 -6.15 30.70 34.46
C ILE A 322 -6.20 29.40 35.27
N PRO A 323 -7.33 28.97 35.85
CA PRO A 323 -7.37 27.70 36.59
C PRO A 323 -7.08 26.48 35.70
N GLY A 324 -7.58 26.47 34.46
CA GLY A 324 -7.24 25.42 33.48
C GLY A 324 -5.74 25.37 33.17
N GLY A 325 -5.12 26.54 32.99
CA GLY A 325 -3.67 26.66 32.82
C GLY A 325 -2.88 26.20 34.05
N ALA A 326 -3.35 26.50 35.27
CA ALA A 326 -2.74 26.02 36.51
C ALA A 326 -2.82 24.49 36.64
N VAL A 327 -3.98 23.90 36.30
CA VAL A 327 -4.15 22.44 36.23
C VAL A 327 -3.15 21.83 35.26
N GLN A 328 -3.02 22.39 34.05
CA GLN A 328 -2.07 21.91 33.05
C GLN A 328 -0.62 22.00 33.54
N PHE A 329 -0.23 23.15 34.10
CA PHE A 329 1.12 23.39 34.61
C PHE A 329 1.50 22.41 35.72
N LEU A 330 0.63 22.25 36.73
CA LEU A 330 0.87 21.34 37.85
C LEU A 330 0.88 19.88 37.39
N ALA A 331 -0.06 19.48 36.53
CA ALA A 331 -0.13 18.11 36.02
C ALA A 331 1.16 17.70 35.27
N LEU A 332 1.69 18.61 34.44
CA LEU A 332 2.94 18.40 33.69
C LEU A 332 4.14 18.26 34.63
N LEU A 333 4.33 19.20 35.57
CA LEU A 333 5.47 19.15 36.50
C LEU A 333 5.41 17.96 37.46
N VAL A 334 4.25 17.69 38.05
CA VAL A 334 4.06 16.54 38.95
C VAL A 334 4.24 15.24 38.18
N GLY A 335 3.67 15.12 36.98
CA GLY A 335 3.85 13.94 36.13
C GLY A 335 5.32 13.72 35.75
N GLY A 336 6.04 14.79 35.39
CA GLY A 336 7.48 14.75 35.12
C GLY A 336 8.30 14.32 36.34
N TRP A 337 7.99 14.84 37.52
CA TRP A 337 8.65 14.46 38.77
C TRP A 337 8.41 13.00 39.13
N ILE A 338 7.16 12.51 39.03
CA ILE A 338 6.81 11.11 39.26
C ILE A 338 7.56 10.20 38.28
N ALA A 339 7.54 10.54 36.99
CA ALA A 339 8.19 9.77 35.92
C ALA A 339 9.71 9.71 36.06
N THR A 340 10.34 10.77 36.60
CA THR A 340 11.78 10.79 36.88
C THR A 340 12.13 10.06 38.17
N LYS A 341 11.36 10.23 39.26
CA LYS A 341 11.68 9.63 40.57
C LYS A 341 11.35 8.13 40.64
N TYR A 342 10.29 7.70 39.97
CA TYR A 342 9.77 6.33 40.01
C TYR A 342 9.83 5.64 38.64
N GLY A 343 10.69 6.10 37.72
CA GLY A 343 10.83 5.58 36.36
C GLY A 343 11.05 4.07 36.31
N ASP A 344 11.96 3.57 37.14
CA ASP A 344 12.45 2.19 37.08
C ASP A 344 11.57 1.18 37.84
N LYS A 345 10.69 1.62 38.75
CA LYS A 345 9.95 0.72 39.65
C LYS A 345 8.51 0.40 39.21
N PHE A 346 7.87 1.28 38.44
CA PHE A 346 6.43 1.17 38.15
C PHE A 346 6.04 1.40 36.68
N HIS A 347 6.99 1.42 35.73
CA HIS A 347 6.71 1.86 34.35
C HIS A 347 5.93 3.21 34.34
N SER A 348 6.32 4.10 35.27
CA SER A 348 5.51 5.22 35.76
C SER A 348 5.07 6.23 34.69
N ARG A 349 5.79 6.31 33.56
CA ARG A 349 5.48 7.20 32.42
C ARG A 349 4.11 6.90 31.83
N SER A 350 3.85 5.65 31.45
CA SER A 350 2.57 5.25 30.87
C SER A 350 1.44 5.27 31.89
N ALA A 351 1.73 4.96 33.16
CA ALA A 351 0.75 5.08 34.24
C ALA A 351 0.28 6.53 34.45
N CYS A 352 1.21 7.49 34.46
CA CYS A 352 0.89 8.92 34.50
C CYS A 352 -0.01 9.34 33.32
N MET A 353 0.28 8.84 32.10
CA MET A 353 -0.52 9.12 30.91
C MET A 353 -1.95 8.57 31.02
N ILE A 354 -2.12 7.33 31.54
CA ILE A 354 -3.43 6.69 31.73
C ILE A 354 -4.28 7.47 32.74
N VAL A 355 -3.70 7.82 33.89
CA VAL A 355 -4.41 8.54 34.95
C VAL A 355 -4.87 9.92 34.46
N ALA A 356 -3.96 10.70 33.87
CA ALA A 356 -4.30 12.03 33.36
C ALA A 356 -5.35 11.98 32.26
N ASN A 357 -5.25 11.00 31.34
CA ASN A 357 -6.24 10.86 30.28
C ASN A 357 -7.62 10.39 30.77
N SER A 358 -7.66 9.59 31.84
CA SER A 358 -8.92 9.20 32.48
C SER A 358 -9.66 10.40 33.06
N ILE A 359 -8.92 11.37 33.62
CA ILE A 359 -9.49 12.64 34.10
C ILE A 359 -10.08 13.45 32.93
N CYS A 360 -9.41 13.50 31.78
CA CYS A 360 -9.95 14.14 30.57
C CYS A 360 -11.24 13.50 30.06
N ILE A 361 -11.36 12.17 30.15
CA ILE A 361 -12.59 11.45 29.79
C ILE A 361 -13.74 11.87 30.70
N ILE A 362 -13.50 11.97 32.00
CA ILE A 362 -14.50 12.46 32.96
C ILE A 362 -14.89 13.90 32.62
N GLY A 363 -13.92 14.78 32.37
CA GLY A 363 -14.17 16.18 31.98
C GLY A 363 -15.01 16.30 30.70
N SER A 364 -14.63 15.63 29.63
CA SER A 364 -15.38 15.65 28.36
C SER A 364 -16.75 14.96 28.46
N GLY A 365 -16.89 13.90 29.23
CA GLY A 365 -18.18 13.26 29.52
C GLY A 365 -19.15 14.20 30.26
N LEU A 366 -18.64 14.95 31.24
CA LEU A 366 -19.41 15.99 31.94
C LEU A 366 -19.80 17.14 31.00
N LEU A 367 -18.92 17.56 30.08
CA LEU A 367 -19.27 18.57 29.07
C LEU A 367 -20.41 18.14 28.13
N VAL A 368 -20.49 16.85 27.81
CA VAL A 368 -21.57 16.28 26.98
C VAL A 368 -22.87 16.10 27.77
N GLY A 369 -22.79 15.75 29.06
CA GLY A 369 -23.94 15.35 29.87
C GLY A 369 -24.58 16.44 30.72
N LEU A 370 -23.83 17.48 31.12
CA LEU A 370 -24.36 18.54 32.00
C LEU A 370 -25.28 19.50 31.25
N PRO A 371 -26.40 19.94 31.86
CA PRO A 371 -27.32 20.89 31.26
C PRO A 371 -26.68 22.28 31.13
N ASP A 372 -27.12 23.07 30.15
CA ASP A 372 -26.62 24.42 29.88
C ASP A 372 -26.77 25.38 31.07
N THR A 373 -27.74 25.12 31.96
CA THR A 373 -27.97 25.88 33.20
C THR A 373 -26.82 25.75 34.21
N ASN A 374 -26.03 24.68 34.16
CA ASN A 374 -24.92 24.44 35.08
C ASN A 374 -23.58 24.96 34.54
N LYS A 375 -23.48 26.28 34.36
CA LYS A 375 -22.30 26.95 33.79
C LYS A 375 -20.99 26.67 34.55
N TRP A 376 -21.03 26.61 35.88
CA TRP A 376 -19.83 26.33 36.70
C TRP A 376 -19.39 24.87 36.63
N GLY A 377 -20.34 23.91 36.59
CA GLY A 377 -20.02 22.51 36.39
C GLY A 377 -19.36 22.24 35.03
N ARG A 378 -19.85 22.90 33.98
CA ARG A 378 -19.24 22.83 32.63
C ARG A 378 -17.87 23.49 32.57
N LEU A 379 -17.66 24.58 33.30
CA LEU A 379 -16.34 25.22 33.40
C LEU A 379 -15.31 24.33 34.11
N VAL A 380 -15.69 23.70 35.23
CA VAL A 380 -14.82 22.73 35.92
C VAL A 380 -14.53 21.53 35.03
N ALA A 381 -15.54 21.02 34.31
CA ALA A 381 -15.37 19.94 33.35
C ALA A 381 -14.36 20.29 32.24
N LEU A 382 -14.37 21.54 31.75
CA LEU A 382 -13.37 22.05 30.82
C LEU A 382 -11.96 22.11 31.45
N TRP A 383 -11.83 22.54 32.70
CA TRP A 383 -10.53 22.54 33.41
C TRP A 383 -9.95 21.13 33.57
N LEU A 384 -10.77 20.11 33.79
CA LEU A 384 -10.31 18.72 33.84
C LEU A 384 -9.72 18.24 32.50
N CYS A 385 -10.20 18.74 31.37
CA CYS A 385 -9.64 18.41 30.06
C CYS A 385 -8.19 18.89 29.88
N TYR A 386 -7.73 19.89 30.65
CA TYR A 386 -6.34 20.39 30.57
C TYR A 386 -5.28 19.39 31.07
N PHE A 387 -5.67 18.31 31.76
CA PHE A 387 -4.77 17.17 32.05
C PHE A 387 -4.23 16.51 30.78
N GLN A 388 -4.81 16.77 29.60
CA GLN A 388 -4.44 16.12 28.35
C GLN A 388 -2.97 16.34 27.98
N GLY A 389 -2.40 17.48 28.39
CA GLY A 389 -1.04 17.90 28.03
C GLY A 389 -0.02 16.85 28.43
N LEU A 390 -0.16 16.28 29.64
CA LEU A 390 0.74 15.28 30.20
C LEU A 390 0.81 14.01 29.34
N GLY A 391 -0.31 13.60 28.76
CA GLY A 391 -0.35 12.41 27.92
C GLY A 391 0.47 12.56 26.64
N PHE A 392 0.46 13.75 26.02
CA PHE A 392 1.20 13.98 24.78
C PHE A 392 2.68 14.28 25.04
N SER A 393 3.01 15.10 26.04
CA SER A 393 4.41 15.40 26.40
C SER A 393 5.20 14.16 26.82
N MET A 394 4.58 13.27 27.61
CA MET A 394 5.20 11.99 27.98
C MET A 394 5.50 11.11 26.76
N SER A 395 4.66 11.17 25.73
CA SER A 395 4.92 10.43 24.49
C SER A 395 6.13 10.95 23.73
N LEU A 396 6.39 12.27 23.76
CA LEU A 396 7.61 12.86 23.22
C LEU A 396 8.85 12.37 23.98
N THR A 397 8.75 12.27 25.30
CA THR A 397 9.79 11.67 26.15
C THR A 397 10.04 10.22 25.77
N MET A 398 8.99 9.44 25.46
CA MET A 398 9.15 8.04 25.02
C MET A 398 9.87 7.94 23.68
N VAL A 399 9.61 8.85 22.73
CA VAL A 399 10.38 8.90 21.47
C VAL A 399 11.85 9.22 21.73
N SER A 400 12.15 10.20 22.59
CA SER A 400 13.53 10.62 22.85
C SER A 400 14.33 9.60 23.65
N SER A 401 13.68 8.79 24.51
CA SER A 401 14.36 7.90 25.46
C SER A 401 14.20 6.40 25.21
N ASN A 402 13.16 5.95 24.49
CA ASN A 402 12.87 4.52 24.28
C ASN A 402 13.06 4.06 22.82
N VAL A 403 13.51 4.95 21.93
CA VAL A 403 13.81 4.64 20.52
C VAL A 403 15.31 4.79 20.28
N ALA A 404 15.97 3.69 19.95
CA ALA A 404 17.39 3.65 19.60
C ALA A 404 17.61 3.84 18.10
N GLY A 405 18.70 4.53 17.73
CA GLY A 405 19.03 4.91 16.35
C GLY A 405 18.51 6.29 15.99
N TYR A 406 19.42 7.15 15.49
CA TYR A 406 19.11 8.55 15.18
C TYR A 406 18.06 8.70 14.07
N THR A 407 18.21 7.99 12.95
CA THR A 407 17.24 8.01 11.85
C THR A 407 15.92 7.36 12.27
N LYS A 408 15.96 6.26 13.06
CA LYS A 408 14.74 5.59 13.57
C LYS A 408 13.93 6.53 14.45
N LYS A 409 14.60 7.23 15.36
CA LYS A 409 14.01 8.23 16.27
C LYS A 409 13.41 9.39 15.50
N GLN A 410 14.12 9.92 14.51
CA GLN A 410 13.64 11.00 13.64
C GLN A 410 12.37 10.59 12.87
N VAL A 411 12.34 9.38 12.29
CA VAL A 411 11.15 8.86 11.59
C VAL A 411 9.98 8.64 12.55
N THR A 412 10.25 8.08 13.74
CA THR A 412 9.22 7.88 14.77
C THR A 412 8.64 9.21 15.24
N ALA A 413 9.49 10.21 15.46
CA ALA A 413 9.08 11.57 15.79
C ALA A 413 8.26 12.19 14.65
N ALA A 414 8.71 12.07 13.40
CA ALA A 414 8.00 12.60 12.24
C ALA A 414 6.60 11.98 12.09
N LEU A 415 6.46 10.67 12.28
CA LEU A 415 5.15 10.00 12.27
C LEU A 415 4.28 10.48 13.43
N LEU A 416 4.80 10.58 14.65
CA LEU A 416 4.06 11.15 15.78
C LEU A 416 3.56 12.58 15.46
N PHE A 417 4.39 13.43 14.86
CA PHE A 417 4.02 14.80 14.49
C PHE A 417 3.06 14.86 13.29
N THR A 418 3.07 13.87 12.38
CA THR A 418 2.02 13.68 11.38
C THR A 418 0.67 13.43 12.04
N GLY A 419 0.62 12.50 13.02
CA GLY A 419 -0.59 12.25 13.80
C GLY A 419 -1.05 13.50 14.56
N TYR A 420 -0.09 14.28 15.08
CA TYR A 420 -0.36 15.55 15.72
C TYR A 420 -1.03 16.57 14.78
N CYS A 421 -0.54 16.68 13.54
CA CYS A 421 -1.14 17.58 12.54
C CYS A 421 -2.54 17.10 12.13
N VAL A 422 -2.69 15.80 11.84
CA VAL A 422 -3.98 15.21 11.45
C VAL A 422 -5.05 15.49 12.51
N GLY A 423 -4.76 15.24 13.79
CA GLY A 423 -5.73 15.50 14.86
C GLY A 423 -6.09 16.99 14.99
N ASN A 424 -5.11 17.90 14.89
CA ASN A 424 -5.36 19.34 14.95
C ASN A 424 -5.98 19.92 13.66
N ILE A 425 -5.95 19.20 12.53
CA ILE A 425 -6.73 19.53 11.33
C ILE A 425 -8.20 19.13 11.52
N ILE A 426 -8.45 17.94 12.07
CA ILE A 426 -9.78 17.38 12.30
C ILE A 426 -10.54 18.17 13.37
N GLY A 427 -9.90 18.47 14.50
CA GLY A 427 -10.60 18.98 15.68
C GLY A 427 -11.35 20.32 15.49
N PRO A 428 -10.78 21.36 14.85
CA PRO A 428 -11.52 22.59 14.55
C PRO A 428 -12.78 22.36 13.70
N GLN A 429 -12.73 21.37 12.79
CA GLN A 429 -13.87 21.05 11.91
C GLN A 429 -15.05 20.42 12.66
N THR A 430 -14.84 19.99 13.91
CA THR A 430 -15.90 19.48 14.78
C THR A 430 -16.74 20.60 15.40
N PHE A 431 -16.21 21.83 15.47
CA PHE A 431 -16.94 23.03 15.84
C PHE A 431 -17.74 23.52 14.62
N LYS A 432 -18.95 22.98 14.45
CA LYS A 432 -19.85 23.37 13.37
C LYS A 432 -20.55 24.67 13.70
N ASP A 433 -20.52 25.61 12.76
CA ASP A 433 -21.27 26.87 12.85
C ASP A 433 -22.77 26.64 13.08
N SER A 434 -23.35 25.61 12.46
CA SER A 434 -24.76 25.22 12.64
C SER A 434 -25.13 24.78 14.06
N GLU A 435 -24.15 24.48 14.90
CA GLU A 435 -24.34 24.06 16.30
C GLU A 435 -23.93 25.16 17.29
N ALA A 436 -23.54 26.33 16.80
CA ALA A 436 -23.21 27.46 17.66
C ALA A 436 -24.45 27.92 18.46
N PRO A 437 -24.31 28.31 19.73
CA PRO A 437 -23.07 28.34 20.53
C PRO A 437 -22.78 27.04 21.31
N GLY A 438 -23.62 26.01 21.20
CA GLY A 438 -23.58 24.81 22.04
C GLY A 438 -22.53 23.76 21.66
N TYR A 439 -22.14 23.68 20.38
CA TYR A 439 -21.06 22.82 19.84
C TYR A 439 -21.05 21.37 20.36
N ARG A 440 -22.21 20.72 20.43
CA ARG A 440 -22.35 19.38 20.99
C ARG A 440 -21.49 18.34 20.26
N SER A 441 -21.37 18.43 18.93
CA SER A 441 -20.50 17.54 18.16
C SER A 441 -19.03 17.67 18.56
N ALA A 442 -18.57 18.86 18.91
CA ALA A 442 -17.18 19.09 19.32
C ALA A 442 -16.88 18.41 20.67
N TYR A 443 -17.77 18.51 21.66
CA TYR A 443 -17.58 17.83 22.95
C TYR A 443 -17.61 16.29 22.81
N ILE A 444 -18.46 15.75 21.93
CA ILE A 444 -18.46 14.32 21.62
C ILE A 444 -17.14 13.92 20.95
N ALA A 445 -16.65 14.72 19.99
CA ALA A 445 -15.36 14.47 19.35
C ALA A 445 -14.20 14.52 20.34
N MET A 446 -14.24 15.42 21.33
CA MET A 446 -13.27 15.46 22.42
C MET A 446 -13.28 14.15 23.22
N LEU A 447 -14.47 13.68 23.61
CA LEU A 447 -14.64 12.42 24.35
C LEU A 447 -14.11 11.22 23.55
N VAL A 448 -14.48 11.11 22.27
CA VAL A 448 -13.99 10.05 21.38
C VAL A 448 -12.46 10.10 21.23
N GLY A 449 -11.89 11.30 21.05
CA GLY A 449 -10.44 11.50 20.97
C GLY A 449 -9.72 10.99 22.22
N TYR A 450 -10.24 11.34 23.41
CA TYR A 450 -9.67 10.85 24.67
C TYR A 450 -9.84 9.34 24.87
N MET A 451 -10.95 8.73 24.41
CA MET A 451 -11.13 7.27 24.45
C MET A 451 -10.12 6.55 23.54
N VAL A 452 -9.94 7.01 22.30
CA VAL A 452 -8.94 6.48 21.36
C VAL A 452 -7.54 6.60 21.96
N LYS A 453 -7.22 7.75 22.57
CA LYS A 453 -5.96 7.95 23.28
C LYS A 453 -5.78 6.97 24.44
N LEU A 454 -6.81 6.71 25.25
CA LEU A 454 -6.71 5.78 26.38
C LEU A 454 -6.41 4.35 25.91
N VAL A 455 -7.11 3.88 24.88
CA VAL A 455 -6.91 2.56 24.29
C VAL A 455 -5.49 2.42 23.77
N SER A 456 -5.01 3.40 23.01
CA SER A 456 -3.65 3.39 22.44
C SER A 456 -2.56 3.41 23.52
N ILE A 457 -2.70 4.23 24.58
CA ILE A 457 -1.73 4.27 25.70
C ILE A 457 -1.74 2.95 26.47
N THR A 458 -2.91 2.35 26.68
CA THR A 458 -3.03 1.08 27.40
C THR A 458 -2.40 -0.05 26.58
N ALA A 459 -2.63 -0.10 25.26
CA ALA A 459 -1.98 -1.03 24.36
C ALA A 459 -0.45 -0.85 24.35
N LEU A 460 0.03 0.40 24.34
CA LEU A 460 1.46 0.71 24.40
C LEU A 460 2.08 0.24 25.72
N TYR A 461 1.38 0.45 26.85
CA TYR A 461 1.80 -0.04 28.16
C TYR A 461 1.93 -1.57 28.19
N VAL A 462 0.90 -2.29 27.74
CA VAL A 462 0.89 -3.76 27.70
C VAL A 462 2.02 -4.27 26.80
N TYR A 463 2.16 -3.70 25.60
CA TYR A 463 3.22 -4.07 24.66
C TYR A 463 4.62 -3.90 25.27
N MET A 464 4.89 -2.73 25.87
CA MET A 464 6.18 -2.45 26.49
C MET A 464 6.46 -3.34 27.70
N TYR A 465 5.44 -3.63 28.51
CA TYR A 465 5.57 -4.55 29.64
C TYR A 465 5.92 -5.98 29.18
N LEU A 466 5.25 -6.49 28.14
CA LEU A 466 5.54 -7.82 27.58
C LEU A 466 6.93 -7.89 26.96
N GLU A 467 7.33 -6.85 26.22
CA GLU A 467 8.65 -6.77 25.58
C GLU A 467 9.78 -6.65 26.60
N ASN A 468 9.60 -5.88 27.67
CA ASN A 468 10.57 -5.82 28.78
C ASN A 468 10.72 -7.21 29.43
N LYS A 469 9.61 -7.90 29.74
CA LYS A 469 9.65 -9.25 30.30
C LYS A 469 10.31 -10.27 29.37
N ARG A 470 10.17 -10.11 28.05
CA ARG A 470 10.88 -10.93 27.05
C ARG A 470 12.38 -10.66 27.08
N ARG A 471 12.80 -9.38 27.17
CA ARG A 471 14.21 -8.98 27.22
C ARG A 471 14.89 -9.42 28.51
N ASP A 472 14.22 -9.28 29.65
CA ASP A 472 14.74 -9.73 30.94
C ASP A 472 15.00 -11.25 30.96
N ARG A 473 14.23 -12.03 30.20
CA ARG A 473 14.47 -13.48 29.99
C ARG A 473 15.69 -13.77 29.12
N MET A 474 15.98 -12.91 28.12
CA MET A 474 17.12 -13.08 27.21
C MET A 474 18.42 -12.54 27.80
N SER A 475 18.37 -11.44 28.57
CA SER A 475 19.54 -10.81 29.20
C SER A 475 20.07 -11.59 30.42
N ALA A 476 19.37 -12.62 30.89
CA ALA A 476 19.91 -13.56 31.88
C ALA A 476 21.01 -14.47 31.28
N GLU A 477 21.20 -14.48 29.95
CA GLU A 477 22.13 -15.37 29.24
C GLU A 477 23.39 -14.65 28.68
N GLU A 478 23.46 -13.32 28.67
CA GLU A 478 24.61 -12.56 28.11
C GLU A 478 25.10 -11.43 29.03
N SER A 479 26.37 -11.52 29.46
CA SER A 479 27.07 -10.48 30.23
C SER A 479 28.21 -9.89 29.40
N ASP A 480 27.96 -8.81 28.65
CA ASP A 480 29.04 -7.91 28.19
C ASP A 480 28.51 -6.49 27.89
N GLY A 481 28.67 -5.57 28.85
CA GLY A 481 28.08 -4.22 28.82
C GLY A 481 28.79 -3.21 27.92
N ASP A 482 30.07 -3.42 27.60
CA ASP A 482 30.88 -2.44 26.87
C ASP A 482 30.65 -2.48 25.34
N ARG A 483 30.29 -3.64 24.79
CA ARG A 483 29.94 -3.78 23.36
C ARG A 483 28.67 -3.02 22.97
N GLY A 484 27.70 -2.87 23.89
CA GLY A 484 26.45 -2.14 23.65
C GLY A 484 26.64 -0.64 23.46
N ILE A 485 27.60 -0.05 24.16
CA ILE A 485 27.92 1.38 24.09
C ILE A 485 28.59 1.72 22.75
N GLU A 486 29.53 0.89 22.32
CA GLU A 486 30.21 1.03 21.02
C GLU A 486 29.24 0.80 19.85
N ASN A 487 28.36 -0.20 19.94
CA ASN A 487 27.31 -0.45 18.94
C ASN A 487 26.27 0.69 18.86
N GLY A 488 25.91 1.31 19.98
CA GLY A 488 25.03 2.48 20.01
C GLY A 488 25.63 3.72 19.33
N MET A 489 26.93 3.94 19.49
CA MET A 489 27.64 5.06 18.86
C MET A 489 28.03 4.81 17.39
N LEU A 490 28.22 3.55 16.99
CA LEU A 490 28.34 3.14 15.59
C LEU A 490 26.96 2.95 14.90
N GLN A 491 25.87 3.16 15.64
CA GLN A 491 24.49 2.95 15.20
C GLN A 491 24.21 1.54 14.61
N ARG A 492 24.92 0.52 15.10
CA ARG A 492 24.68 -0.89 14.79
C ARG A 492 23.65 -1.45 15.77
N CYS A 493 22.37 -1.22 15.46
CA CYS A 493 21.30 -1.91 16.18
C CYS A 493 21.05 -3.26 15.48
N THR A 494 21.62 -4.32 16.07
CA THR A 494 21.54 -5.77 15.82
C THR A 494 22.81 -6.43 15.30
N LEU A 495 23.08 -7.63 15.85
CA LEU A 495 24.06 -8.63 15.45
C LEU A 495 24.24 -8.72 13.93
N SER A 496 25.47 -9.00 13.50
CA SER A 496 25.83 -9.09 12.09
C SER A 496 24.97 -10.13 11.36
N PRO A 497 24.57 -9.89 10.09
CA PRO A 497 23.87 -10.89 9.28
C PRO A 497 24.64 -12.22 9.18
N THR A 498 25.97 -12.16 9.30
CA THR A 498 26.88 -13.31 9.32
C THR A 498 26.71 -14.22 10.53
N GLU A 499 26.17 -13.74 11.65
CA GLU A 499 25.92 -14.57 12.85
C GLU A 499 24.46 -15.04 12.93
N LYS A 500 23.52 -14.39 12.21
CA LYS A 500 22.18 -14.97 11.96
C LYS A 500 22.21 -16.09 10.92
N MET A 501 23.25 -16.14 10.08
CA MET A 501 23.45 -17.21 9.08
C MET A 501 23.83 -18.57 9.68
N ALA A 502 23.98 -18.69 11.00
CA ALA A 502 24.23 -19.98 11.64
C ALA A 502 22.94 -20.76 12.03
N GLN A 503 21.74 -20.21 11.77
CA GLN A 503 20.46 -20.90 12.02
C GLN A 503 19.35 -20.56 11.00
N SER A 504 19.63 -20.57 9.68
CA SER A 504 18.56 -20.60 8.68
C SER A 504 18.76 -21.72 7.66
N ASN A 505 17.82 -22.68 7.66
CA ASN A 505 17.68 -23.75 6.67
C ASN A 505 17.11 -23.18 5.35
N ASP A 506 17.87 -22.34 4.64
CA ASP A 506 17.39 -21.63 3.44
C ASP A 506 17.59 -22.43 2.14
N LEU A 507 16.55 -22.40 1.28
CA LEU A 507 16.47 -23.05 -0.04
C LEU A 507 17.37 -22.42 -1.12
N GLN A 508 18.34 -21.58 -0.74
CA GLN A 508 19.13 -20.77 -1.66
C GLN A 508 20.19 -21.63 -2.37
N VAL A 509 20.02 -21.88 -3.66
CA VAL A 509 20.95 -22.70 -4.47
C VAL A 509 21.73 -21.86 -5.48
N LEU A 510 21.25 -20.66 -5.81
CA LEU A 510 21.85 -19.75 -6.78
C LEU A 510 22.34 -18.46 -6.11
N PRO A 511 23.37 -17.80 -6.68
CA PRO A 511 23.84 -16.52 -6.17
C PRO A 511 22.85 -15.38 -6.49
N PRO A 512 22.84 -14.27 -5.72
CA PRO A 512 21.94 -13.15 -5.98
C PRO A 512 22.08 -12.55 -7.38
N SER A 513 23.30 -12.60 -7.95
CA SER A 513 23.58 -12.18 -9.32
C SER A 513 22.77 -12.94 -10.38
N ALA A 514 22.45 -14.22 -10.14
CA ALA A 514 21.58 -14.99 -11.04
C ALA A 514 20.14 -14.45 -11.03
N GLY A 515 19.64 -14.01 -9.86
CA GLY A 515 18.33 -13.36 -9.74
C GLY A 515 18.25 -12.06 -10.53
N TYR A 516 19.22 -11.16 -10.32
CA TYR A 516 19.31 -9.92 -11.10
C TYR A 516 19.53 -10.18 -12.60
N GLY A 517 20.33 -11.19 -12.96
CA GLY A 517 20.58 -11.58 -14.35
C GLY A 517 19.34 -12.08 -15.07
N ILE A 518 18.46 -12.83 -14.40
CA ILE A 518 17.19 -13.27 -14.98
C ILE A 518 16.21 -12.09 -15.06
N VAL A 519 15.98 -11.37 -13.96
CA VAL A 519 14.96 -10.32 -13.91
C VAL A 519 15.32 -9.14 -14.83
N ILE A 520 16.56 -8.66 -14.78
CA ILE A 520 17.01 -7.52 -15.59
C ILE A 520 17.53 -8.00 -16.94
N GLY A 521 18.38 -9.02 -16.99
CA GLY A 521 19.05 -9.45 -18.23
C GLY A 521 18.06 -10.08 -19.22
N ILE A 522 17.44 -11.21 -18.86
CA ILE A 522 16.44 -11.86 -19.73
C ILE A 522 15.26 -10.93 -19.96
N GLY A 523 14.83 -10.21 -18.91
CA GLY A 523 13.79 -9.20 -19.01
C GLY A 523 14.08 -8.10 -20.04
N SER A 524 15.28 -7.54 -20.04
CA SER A 524 15.68 -6.49 -21.01
C SER A 524 15.82 -7.04 -22.42
N ILE A 525 16.38 -8.25 -22.59
CA ILE A 525 16.47 -8.92 -23.89
C ILE A 525 15.07 -9.13 -24.45
N PHE A 526 14.15 -9.61 -23.61
CA PHE A 526 12.76 -9.82 -24.01
C PHE A 526 12.06 -8.50 -24.35
N ALA A 527 12.26 -7.45 -23.55
CA ALA A 527 11.71 -6.13 -23.83
C ALA A 527 12.23 -5.58 -25.17
N LEU A 528 13.53 -5.70 -25.45
CA LEU A 528 14.13 -5.31 -26.74
C LEU A 528 13.56 -6.12 -27.91
N PHE A 529 13.38 -7.43 -27.73
CA PHE A 529 12.74 -8.30 -28.72
C PHE A 529 11.30 -7.83 -29.01
N MET A 530 10.51 -7.54 -27.97
CA MET A 530 9.14 -7.05 -28.14
C MET A 530 9.08 -5.65 -28.77
N LEU A 531 10.02 -4.77 -28.45
CA LEU A 531 10.16 -3.47 -29.09
C LEU A 531 10.48 -3.63 -30.59
N GLY A 532 11.35 -4.57 -30.94
CA GLY A 532 11.66 -4.93 -32.33
C GLY A 532 10.43 -5.46 -33.08
N LEU A 533 9.65 -6.34 -32.46
CA LEU A 533 8.40 -6.84 -33.04
C LEU A 533 7.36 -5.73 -33.23
N THR A 534 7.24 -4.83 -32.25
CA THR A 534 6.34 -3.67 -32.33
C THR A 534 6.77 -2.73 -33.45
N TRP A 535 8.07 -2.50 -33.63
CA TRP A 535 8.61 -1.73 -34.75
C TRP A 535 8.30 -2.37 -36.10
N LEU A 536 8.49 -3.69 -36.23
CA LEU A 536 8.12 -4.45 -37.44
C LEU A 536 6.63 -4.33 -37.73
N GLN A 537 5.77 -4.45 -36.70
CA GLN A 537 4.32 -4.31 -36.84
C GLN A 537 3.93 -2.93 -37.36
N ASN A 538 4.41 -1.85 -36.71
CA ASN A 538 4.10 -0.47 -37.11
C ASN A 538 4.60 -0.16 -38.55
N ARG A 539 5.65 -0.84 -39.02
CA ARG A 539 6.26 -0.62 -40.33
C ARG A 539 5.59 -1.39 -41.47
N TYR A 540 5.24 -2.67 -41.23
CA TYR A 540 4.81 -3.59 -42.30
C TYR A 540 3.33 -3.98 -42.23
N THR A 541 2.59 -3.53 -41.21
CA THR A 541 1.16 -3.82 -41.08
C THR A 541 0.35 -2.53 -41.05
N THR A 542 -0.94 -2.64 -41.34
CA THR A 542 -1.89 -1.52 -41.25
C THR A 542 -2.24 -1.15 -39.80
N PHE A 543 -1.73 -1.88 -38.80
CA PHE A 543 -2.05 -1.72 -37.39
C PHE A 543 -0.99 -0.87 -36.67
N SER A 544 -1.30 0.42 -36.48
CA SER A 544 -0.40 1.37 -35.79
C SER A 544 -0.77 1.53 -34.31
N THR A 545 0.22 1.29 -33.44
CA THR A 545 0.12 1.50 -31.97
C THR A 545 -0.13 2.95 -31.55
N GLN A 546 -0.03 3.92 -32.47
CA GLN A 546 -0.33 5.33 -32.21
C GLN A 546 -1.83 5.63 -32.16
N GLN A 547 -2.67 4.69 -32.61
CA GLN A 547 -4.12 4.79 -32.53
C GLN A 547 -4.63 4.17 -31.23
N ALA A 548 -5.49 4.90 -30.49
CA ALA A 548 -6.01 4.46 -29.20
C ALA A 548 -6.78 3.14 -29.28
N GLU A 549 -7.46 2.89 -30.40
CA GLU A 549 -8.16 1.63 -30.68
C GLU A 549 -7.21 0.45 -30.86
N GLU A 550 -6.12 0.62 -31.61
CA GLU A 550 -5.13 -0.43 -31.76
C GLU A 550 -4.39 -0.66 -30.42
N PHE A 551 -4.08 0.41 -29.69
CA PHE A 551 -3.38 0.33 -28.40
C PHE A 551 -4.20 -0.40 -27.33
N ASN A 552 -5.50 -0.08 -27.17
CA ASN A 552 -6.32 -0.60 -26.07
C ASN A 552 -7.21 -1.79 -26.45
N THR A 553 -7.57 -1.97 -27.72
CA THR A 553 -8.48 -3.05 -28.16
C THR A 553 -7.90 -3.95 -29.25
N ALA A 554 -6.66 -3.73 -29.69
CA ALA A 554 -6.04 -4.43 -30.82
C ALA A 554 -6.93 -4.46 -32.07
N SER A 555 -7.68 -3.36 -32.27
CA SER A 555 -8.67 -3.21 -33.34
C SER A 555 -9.67 -4.36 -33.44
N ARG A 556 -9.97 -5.04 -32.32
CA ARG A 556 -10.95 -6.15 -32.22
C ARG A 556 -10.74 -7.27 -33.25
N SER A 557 -9.49 -7.50 -33.65
CA SER A 557 -9.17 -8.28 -34.86
C SER A 557 -8.36 -9.55 -34.58
N VAL A 558 -8.07 -9.84 -33.31
CA VAL A 558 -7.19 -10.94 -32.90
C VAL A 558 -7.87 -12.28 -33.18
N LYS A 559 -7.09 -13.24 -33.70
CA LYS A 559 -7.55 -14.58 -34.10
C LYS A 559 -7.67 -15.52 -32.90
N PRO A 560 -8.57 -16.53 -32.93
CA PRO A 560 -8.91 -17.33 -31.75
C PRO A 560 -7.76 -18.16 -31.18
N GLY A 561 -6.81 -18.63 -32.00
CA GLY A 561 -5.64 -19.34 -31.51
C GLY A 561 -4.75 -18.43 -30.64
N LEU A 562 -4.45 -17.22 -31.13
CA LEU A 562 -3.64 -16.27 -30.37
C LEU A 562 -4.36 -15.78 -29.10
N ILE A 563 -5.69 -15.66 -29.14
CA ILE A 563 -6.48 -15.37 -27.94
C ILE A 563 -6.45 -16.53 -26.95
N SER A 564 -6.56 -17.77 -27.43
CA SER A 564 -6.47 -18.97 -26.57
C SER A 564 -5.12 -19.03 -25.86
N ALA A 565 -4.01 -18.79 -26.57
CA ALA A 565 -2.68 -18.68 -25.98
C ALA A 565 -2.61 -17.51 -24.97
N GLY A 566 -3.18 -16.35 -25.33
CA GLY A 566 -3.29 -15.20 -24.45
C GLY A 566 -4.04 -15.49 -23.15
N ILE A 567 -5.21 -16.14 -23.22
CA ILE A 567 -6.02 -16.53 -22.06
C ILE A 567 -5.21 -17.45 -21.14
N VAL A 568 -4.58 -18.49 -21.71
CA VAL A 568 -3.75 -19.43 -20.94
C VAL A 568 -2.58 -18.70 -20.28
N SER A 569 -1.87 -17.85 -21.02
CA SER A 569 -0.74 -17.09 -20.49
C SER A 569 -1.15 -16.16 -19.35
N SER A 570 -2.24 -15.42 -19.52
CA SER A 570 -2.77 -14.48 -18.51
C SER A 570 -3.23 -15.16 -17.22
N TRP A 571 -3.58 -16.44 -17.25
CA TRP A 571 -4.07 -17.19 -16.08
C TRP A 571 -3.03 -18.13 -15.51
N THR A 572 -1.91 -18.33 -16.21
CA THR A 572 -0.80 -19.14 -15.71
C THR A 572 0.11 -18.26 -14.88
N TRP A 573 -0.41 -17.82 -13.74
CA TRP A 573 0.28 -17.00 -12.75
C TRP A 573 1.44 -17.77 -12.11
N SER A 574 2.36 -17.02 -11.47
CA SER A 574 3.25 -17.60 -10.45
C SER A 574 2.43 -18.37 -9.41
N ALA A 575 1.32 -17.80 -8.94
CA ALA A 575 0.38 -18.45 -8.05
C ALA A 575 -0.16 -19.77 -8.62
N THR A 576 -0.55 -19.84 -9.90
CA THR A 576 -1.06 -21.07 -10.50
C THR A 576 -0.06 -22.21 -10.41
N LEU A 577 1.20 -21.97 -10.76
CA LEU A 577 2.23 -23.02 -10.77
C LEU A 577 2.68 -23.41 -9.36
N LEU A 578 2.93 -22.41 -8.50
CA LEU A 578 3.43 -22.61 -7.15
C LEU A 578 2.36 -23.16 -6.21
N THR A 579 1.16 -22.58 -6.26
CA THR A 579 0.08 -22.88 -5.31
C THR A 579 -0.58 -24.21 -5.65
N SER A 580 -0.80 -24.53 -6.93
CA SER A 580 -1.31 -25.86 -7.31
C SER A 580 -0.35 -26.98 -6.85
N SER A 581 0.96 -26.77 -7.00
CA SER A 581 1.99 -27.70 -6.51
C SER A 581 2.02 -27.78 -4.98
N THR A 582 1.81 -26.66 -4.30
CA THR A 582 1.73 -26.59 -2.83
C THR A 582 0.53 -27.37 -2.31
N PHE A 583 -0.60 -27.27 -2.99
CA PHE A 583 -1.80 -28.02 -2.62
C PHE A 583 -1.72 -29.50 -2.98
N ALA A 584 -0.99 -29.87 -4.03
CA ALA A 584 -0.65 -31.26 -4.28
C ALA A 584 0.25 -31.83 -3.17
N TYR A 585 1.23 -31.06 -2.69
CA TYR A 585 2.06 -31.41 -1.53
C TYR A 585 1.27 -31.47 -0.21
N SER A 586 0.25 -30.62 -0.05
CA SER A 586 -0.51 -30.53 1.22
C SER A 586 -1.67 -31.53 1.30
N TYR A 587 -2.31 -31.84 0.16
CA TYR A 587 -3.57 -32.61 0.13
C TYR A 587 -3.50 -33.88 -0.73
N GLY A 588 -2.40 -34.12 -1.45
CA GLY A 588 -2.22 -35.28 -2.32
C GLY A 588 -2.89 -35.13 -3.69
N VAL A 589 -3.28 -36.25 -4.28
CA VAL A 589 -3.78 -36.34 -5.68
C VAL A 589 -5.03 -35.49 -5.96
N CYS A 590 -5.82 -35.13 -4.95
CA CYS A 590 -6.98 -34.27 -5.16
C CYS A 590 -6.61 -32.81 -5.48
N GLY A 591 -5.47 -32.32 -4.98
CA GLY A 591 -5.03 -30.94 -5.12
C GLY A 591 -4.93 -30.47 -6.58
N PRO A 592 -4.14 -31.15 -7.44
CA PRO A 592 -4.01 -30.81 -8.86
C PRO A 592 -5.35 -30.75 -9.60
N MET A 593 -6.22 -31.74 -9.36
CA MET A 593 -7.49 -31.85 -10.07
C MET A 593 -8.49 -30.79 -9.63
N TRP A 594 -8.63 -30.53 -8.32
CA TRP A 594 -9.52 -29.46 -7.86
C TRP A 594 -9.09 -28.10 -8.36
N TYR A 595 -7.78 -27.81 -8.34
CA TYR A 595 -7.25 -26.55 -8.88
C TYR A 595 -7.60 -26.40 -10.37
N ALA A 596 -7.29 -27.43 -11.16
CA ALA A 596 -7.53 -27.43 -12.60
C ALA A 596 -9.02 -27.32 -12.95
N ALA A 597 -9.86 -28.14 -12.32
CA ALA A 597 -11.28 -28.18 -12.61
C ALA A 597 -12.00 -26.88 -12.24
N MET A 598 -11.72 -26.32 -11.05
CA MET A 598 -12.40 -25.11 -10.58
C MET A 598 -11.98 -23.88 -11.39
N GLY A 599 -10.67 -23.75 -11.70
CA GLY A 599 -10.19 -22.63 -12.51
C GLY A 599 -10.66 -22.69 -13.96
N THR A 600 -10.66 -23.88 -14.60
CA THR A 600 -11.16 -24.03 -15.98
C THR A 600 -12.64 -23.68 -16.08
N LEU A 601 -13.45 -24.07 -15.08
CA LEU A 601 -14.88 -23.76 -15.06
C LEU A 601 -15.17 -22.26 -15.21
N GLN A 602 -14.40 -21.43 -14.52
CA GLN A 602 -14.60 -19.98 -14.51
C GLN A 602 -14.31 -19.35 -15.88
N ILE A 603 -13.26 -19.84 -16.56
CA ILE A 603 -12.88 -19.42 -17.93
C ILE A 603 -13.97 -19.83 -18.94
N LEU A 604 -14.44 -21.07 -18.86
CA LEU A 604 -15.47 -21.58 -19.77
C LEU A 604 -16.77 -20.77 -19.65
N LEU A 605 -17.18 -20.46 -18.42
CA LEU A 605 -18.37 -19.65 -18.16
C LEU A 605 -18.19 -18.18 -18.59
N PHE A 606 -16.97 -17.64 -18.54
CA PHE A 606 -16.68 -16.31 -19.09
C PHE A 606 -16.90 -16.24 -20.62
N GLY A 607 -16.80 -17.37 -21.33
CA GLY A 607 -17.17 -17.45 -22.75
C GLY A 607 -18.62 -17.00 -23.03
N LEU A 608 -19.54 -17.13 -22.06
CA LEU A 608 -20.91 -16.62 -22.14
C LEU A 608 -20.96 -15.08 -22.05
N ILE A 609 -20.11 -14.49 -21.22
CA ILE A 609 -19.97 -13.03 -21.11
C ILE A 609 -19.38 -12.49 -22.40
N ALA A 610 -18.31 -13.12 -22.90
CA ALA A 610 -17.61 -12.71 -24.12
C ALA A 610 -18.56 -12.58 -25.33
N ILE A 611 -19.46 -13.55 -25.54
CA ILE A 611 -20.44 -13.47 -26.64
C ILE A 611 -21.48 -12.37 -26.43
N LYS A 612 -21.91 -12.10 -25.18
CA LYS A 612 -22.88 -11.03 -24.89
C LYS A 612 -22.28 -9.65 -25.05
N ILE A 613 -20.99 -9.46 -24.76
CA ILE A 613 -20.28 -8.22 -25.07
C ILE A 613 -20.39 -7.94 -26.58
N LYS A 614 -20.12 -8.95 -27.41
CA LYS A 614 -20.19 -8.81 -28.88
C LYS A 614 -21.60 -8.58 -29.40
N ALA A 615 -22.61 -9.18 -28.77
CA ALA A 615 -24.00 -9.03 -29.19
C ALA A 615 -24.66 -7.72 -28.73
N HIS A 616 -24.20 -7.11 -27.62
CA HIS A 616 -24.91 -6.00 -26.98
C HIS A 616 -24.08 -4.74 -26.72
N ALA A 617 -22.75 -4.84 -26.74
CA ALA A 617 -21.84 -3.72 -26.49
C ALA A 617 -20.56 -3.82 -27.35
N PRO A 618 -20.67 -3.93 -28.69
CA PRO A 618 -19.53 -4.15 -29.57
C PRO A 618 -18.49 -3.01 -29.54
N GLY A 619 -18.93 -1.79 -29.21
CA GLY A 619 -18.08 -0.60 -29.11
C GLY A 619 -17.36 -0.41 -27.77
N ALA A 620 -17.62 -1.23 -26.75
CA ALA A 620 -17.09 -0.99 -25.41
C ALA A 620 -15.57 -1.21 -25.35
N HIS A 621 -14.90 -0.42 -24.50
CA HIS A 621 -13.47 -0.54 -24.19
C HIS A 621 -13.26 -1.21 -22.84
N THR A 622 -14.19 -1.05 -21.91
CA THR A 622 -14.09 -1.64 -20.57
C THR A 622 -15.39 -2.19 -20.01
N MET A 623 -15.27 -3.01 -18.95
CA MET A 623 -16.43 -3.55 -18.24
C MET A 623 -17.28 -2.47 -17.56
N PRO A 624 -16.72 -1.46 -16.84
CA PRO A 624 -17.56 -0.47 -16.17
C PRO A 624 -18.33 0.44 -17.14
N GLU A 625 -17.81 0.72 -18.35
CA GLU A 625 -18.56 1.40 -19.41
C GLU A 625 -19.89 0.69 -19.74
N ILE A 626 -19.85 -0.65 -19.87
CA ILE A 626 -21.05 -1.47 -20.12
C ILE A 626 -22.05 -1.32 -18.95
N VAL A 627 -21.54 -1.30 -17.72
CA VAL A 627 -22.37 -1.10 -16.52
C VAL A 627 -22.98 0.31 -16.50
N ARG A 628 -22.21 1.34 -16.87
CA ARG A 628 -22.67 2.73 -16.96
C ARG A 628 -23.84 2.86 -17.91
N ALA A 629 -23.71 2.29 -19.11
CA ALA A 629 -24.74 2.35 -20.13
C ALA A 629 -26.06 1.71 -19.66
N ARG A 630 -25.99 0.64 -18.85
CA ARG A 630 -27.18 -0.07 -18.37
C ARG A 630 -27.78 0.46 -17.07
N HIS A 631 -26.95 0.92 -16.15
CA HIS A 631 -27.35 1.17 -14.76
C HIS A 631 -26.94 2.56 -14.24
N GLY A 632 -26.31 3.39 -15.07
CA GLY A 632 -25.98 4.77 -14.75
C GLY A 632 -24.64 4.94 -14.00
N PRO A 633 -24.30 6.19 -13.62
CA PRO A 633 -22.97 6.55 -13.14
C PRO A 633 -22.62 5.96 -11.76
N VAL A 634 -23.59 5.75 -10.87
CA VAL A 634 -23.33 5.19 -9.53
C VAL A 634 -22.95 3.71 -9.62
N ALA A 635 -23.63 2.95 -10.49
CA ALA A 635 -23.29 1.56 -10.76
C ALA A 635 -21.90 1.47 -11.42
N HIS A 636 -21.60 2.36 -12.36
CA HIS A 636 -20.26 2.48 -12.95
C HIS A 636 -19.16 2.65 -11.88
N LEU A 637 -19.30 3.60 -10.94
CA LEU A 637 -18.31 3.80 -9.89
C LEU A 637 -18.14 2.56 -8.99
N THR A 638 -19.23 1.83 -8.73
CA THR A 638 -19.18 0.58 -7.96
C THR A 638 -18.33 -0.47 -8.67
N TYR A 639 -18.54 -0.69 -9.96
CA TYR A 639 -17.79 -1.70 -10.71
C TYR A 639 -16.39 -1.23 -11.12
N LEU A 640 -16.15 0.07 -11.25
CA LEU A 640 -14.81 0.63 -11.39
C LEU A 640 -13.96 0.36 -10.14
N TYR A 641 -14.52 0.55 -8.93
CA TYR A 641 -13.85 0.17 -7.69
C TYR A 641 -13.55 -1.33 -7.65
N ASN A 642 -14.55 -2.17 -7.93
CA ASN A 642 -14.36 -3.63 -7.88
C ASN A 642 -13.35 -4.12 -8.93
N GLY A 643 -13.34 -3.53 -10.13
CA GLY A 643 -12.33 -3.80 -11.16
C GLY A 643 -10.93 -3.42 -10.69
N LEU A 644 -10.72 -2.17 -10.27
CA LEU A 644 -9.41 -1.70 -9.78
C LEU A 644 -8.92 -2.49 -8.55
N ALA A 645 -9.81 -2.81 -7.61
CA ALA A 645 -9.48 -3.62 -6.45
C ALA A 645 -9.08 -5.05 -6.85
N THR A 646 -9.80 -5.66 -7.80
CA THR A 646 -9.47 -6.99 -8.33
C THR A 646 -8.11 -6.97 -9.03
N ASN A 647 -7.89 -6.03 -9.96
CA ASN A 647 -6.61 -5.89 -10.66
C ASN A 647 -5.44 -5.66 -9.68
N MET A 648 -5.63 -4.86 -8.63
CA MET A 648 -4.61 -4.64 -7.59
C MET A 648 -4.27 -5.94 -6.83
N LEU A 649 -5.29 -6.72 -6.43
CA LEU A 649 -5.09 -7.97 -5.68
C LEU A 649 -4.50 -9.08 -6.56
N VAL A 650 -4.97 -9.20 -7.82
CA VAL A 650 -4.41 -10.14 -8.81
C VAL A 650 -2.97 -9.75 -9.13
N GLY A 651 -2.72 -8.47 -9.44
CA GLY A 651 -1.37 -7.94 -9.65
C GLY A 651 -0.44 -8.23 -8.47
N ALA A 652 -0.93 -8.14 -7.23
CA ALA A 652 -0.17 -8.48 -6.04
C ALA A 652 0.21 -9.97 -6.01
N CYS A 653 -0.72 -10.89 -6.29
CA CYS A 653 -0.42 -12.32 -6.40
C CYS A 653 0.70 -12.60 -7.43
N LEU A 654 0.72 -11.88 -8.54
CA LEU A 654 1.72 -12.05 -9.59
C LEU A 654 3.11 -11.59 -9.14
N VAL A 655 3.21 -10.31 -8.76
CA VAL A 655 4.49 -9.64 -8.51
C VAL A 655 5.08 -10.06 -7.16
N LEU A 656 4.26 -10.17 -6.11
CA LEU A 656 4.73 -10.61 -4.79
C LEU A 656 5.18 -12.08 -4.85
N GLY A 657 4.35 -12.96 -5.43
CA GLY A 657 4.67 -14.38 -5.57
C GLY A 657 5.93 -14.62 -6.41
N GLY A 658 6.07 -13.90 -7.53
CA GLY A 658 7.28 -13.94 -8.35
C GLY A 658 8.51 -13.48 -7.58
N SER A 659 8.41 -12.36 -6.86
CA SER A 659 9.53 -11.77 -6.12
C SER A 659 9.97 -12.62 -4.94
N GLN A 660 9.04 -13.23 -4.20
CA GLN A 660 9.34 -14.10 -3.06
C GLN A 660 10.08 -15.36 -3.51
N VAL A 661 9.69 -15.99 -4.63
CA VAL A 661 10.40 -17.18 -5.12
C VAL A 661 11.75 -16.84 -5.76
N VAL A 662 11.85 -15.73 -6.50
CA VAL A 662 13.15 -15.24 -7.00
C VAL A 662 14.11 -15.02 -5.82
N SER A 663 13.62 -14.43 -4.74
CA SER A 663 14.41 -14.25 -3.52
C SER A 663 14.78 -15.58 -2.86
N ALA A 664 13.84 -16.50 -2.71
CA ALA A 664 14.09 -17.81 -2.10
C ALA A 664 15.15 -18.63 -2.84
N LEU A 665 15.16 -18.58 -4.18
CA LEU A 665 16.09 -19.39 -4.99
C LEU A 665 17.47 -18.75 -5.18
N THR A 666 17.56 -17.42 -5.12
CA THR A 666 18.79 -16.69 -5.48
C THR A 666 19.38 -15.85 -4.36
N GLY A 667 18.60 -15.55 -3.31
CA GLY A 667 18.96 -14.54 -2.31
C GLY A 667 18.82 -13.08 -2.80
N MET A 668 18.23 -12.85 -3.99
CA MET A 668 17.90 -11.50 -4.47
C MET A 668 16.94 -10.82 -3.51
N ASN A 669 17.13 -9.52 -3.27
CA ASN A 669 16.24 -8.76 -2.37
C ASN A 669 14.81 -8.74 -2.93
N VAL A 670 13.83 -9.21 -2.13
CA VAL A 670 12.39 -9.25 -2.52
C VAL A 670 11.90 -7.87 -2.96
N TYR A 671 12.26 -6.80 -2.25
CA TYR A 671 11.83 -5.44 -2.60
C TYR A 671 12.41 -5.00 -3.95
N ALA A 672 13.68 -5.31 -4.22
CA ALA A 672 14.26 -5.05 -5.54
C ALA A 672 13.49 -5.80 -6.64
N ALA A 673 13.17 -7.08 -6.43
CA ALA A 673 12.40 -7.87 -7.38
C ALA A 673 10.98 -7.28 -7.61
N THR A 674 10.32 -6.81 -6.55
CA THR A 674 8.97 -6.22 -6.66
C THR A 674 8.90 -4.94 -7.49
N PHE A 675 10.01 -4.18 -7.60
CA PHE A 675 10.08 -3.00 -8.46
C PHE A 675 10.62 -3.31 -9.85
N LEU A 676 11.62 -4.19 -9.96
CA LEU A 676 12.28 -4.49 -11.23
C LEU A 676 11.37 -5.26 -12.19
N ILE A 677 10.58 -6.21 -11.69
CA ILE A 677 9.68 -7.03 -12.52
C ILE A 677 8.64 -6.12 -13.24
N PRO A 678 7.83 -5.30 -12.54
CA PRO A 678 6.87 -4.42 -13.22
C PRO A 678 7.54 -3.36 -14.10
N ALA A 679 8.73 -2.86 -13.74
CA ALA A 679 9.44 -1.86 -14.52
C ALA A 679 9.87 -2.39 -15.89
N VAL A 680 10.45 -3.59 -15.94
CA VAL A 680 10.83 -4.25 -17.20
C VAL A 680 9.60 -4.50 -18.07
N VAL A 681 8.50 -4.94 -17.46
CA VAL A 681 7.26 -5.22 -18.18
C VAL A 681 6.64 -3.94 -18.74
N ALA A 682 6.58 -2.88 -17.94
CA ALA A 682 6.06 -1.58 -18.37
C ALA A 682 6.82 -1.04 -19.59
N ALA A 683 8.13 -1.24 -19.68
CA ALA A 683 8.95 -0.73 -20.79
C ALA A 683 8.47 -1.22 -22.17
N TYR A 684 8.13 -2.50 -22.33
CA TYR A 684 7.63 -3.01 -23.61
C TYR A 684 6.12 -2.83 -23.79
N VAL A 685 5.34 -2.79 -22.70
CA VAL A 685 3.89 -2.58 -22.76
C VAL A 685 3.53 -1.17 -23.21
N ILE A 686 4.26 -0.16 -22.70
CA ILE A 686 4.08 1.25 -23.08
C ILE A 686 4.30 1.44 -24.59
N ALA A 687 5.27 0.75 -25.18
CA ALA A 687 5.52 0.87 -26.62
C ALA A 687 4.57 0.01 -27.47
N GLY A 688 4.21 -1.19 -26.98
CA GLY A 688 3.57 -2.24 -27.77
C GLY A 688 2.04 -2.24 -27.77
N GLY A 689 1.39 -1.77 -26.70
CA GLY A 689 -0.06 -1.88 -26.55
C GLY A 689 -0.59 -3.33 -26.56
N LEU A 690 -1.91 -3.50 -26.65
CA LEU A 690 -2.58 -4.79 -26.45
C LEU A 690 -2.19 -5.87 -27.49
N ARG A 691 -2.03 -5.54 -28.79
CA ARG A 691 -1.63 -6.57 -29.78
C ARG A 691 -0.24 -7.13 -29.51
N SER A 692 0.71 -6.28 -29.16
CA SER A 692 2.07 -6.72 -28.82
C SER A 692 2.05 -7.62 -27.59
N THR A 693 1.19 -7.32 -26.60
CA THR A 693 1.04 -8.22 -25.43
C THR A 693 0.54 -9.61 -25.80
N PHE A 694 -0.36 -9.78 -26.79
CA PHE A 694 -0.75 -11.12 -27.27
C PHE A 694 0.41 -11.92 -27.88
N ILE A 695 1.35 -11.25 -28.55
CA ILE A 695 2.54 -11.91 -29.12
C ILE A 695 3.53 -12.26 -28.00
N ALA A 696 3.69 -11.37 -27.00
CA ALA A 696 4.46 -11.67 -25.80
C ALA A 696 3.87 -12.88 -25.06
N ASP A 697 2.55 -12.93 -24.87
CA ASP A 697 1.85 -14.04 -24.23
C ASP A 697 2.09 -15.37 -24.92
N TYR A 698 2.01 -15.38 -26.25
CA TYR A 698 2.33 -16.58 -27.03
C TYR A 698 3.77 -17.04 -26.77
N THR A 699 4.73 -16.11 -26.83
CA THR A 699 6.16 -16.41 -26.63
C THR A 699 6.44 -16.94 -25.22
N HIS A 700 5.86 -16.32 -24.20
CA HIS A 700 5.94 -16.78 -22.82
C HIS A 700 5.33 -18.19 -22.66
N THR A 701 4.17 -18.42 -23.27
CA THR A 701 3.46 -19.72 -23.22
C THR A 701 4.29 -20.84 -23.82
N VAL A 702 5.00 -20.59 -24.93
CA VAL A 702 5.91 -21.58 -25.54
C VAL A 702 7.02 -21.98 -24.56
N ILE A 703 7.70 -21.01 -23.97
CA ILE A 703 8.81 -21.25 -23.04
C ILE A 703 8.30 -21.99 -21.80
N LEU A 704 7.12 -21.61 -21.31
CA LEU A 704 6.46 -22.23 -20.16
C LEU A 704 6.17 -23.71 -20.42
N PHE A 705 5.57 -24.07 -21.57
CA PHE A 705 5.27 -25.47 -21.89
C PHE A 705 6.52 -26.33 -22.05
N VAL A 706 7.62 -25.78 -22.59
CA VAL A 706 8.90 -26.49 -22.67
C VAL A 706 9.37 -26.88 -21.26
N ALA A 707 9.34 -25.95 -20.31
CA ALA A 707 9.73 -26.23 -18.94
C ALA A 707 8.80 -27.23 -18.24
N ILE A 708 7.48 -27.11 -18.43
CA ILE A 708 6.50 -28.07 -17.88
C ILE A 708 6.73 -29.49 -18.42
N LEU A 709 6.97 -29.63 -19.73
CA LEU A 709 7.24 -30.94 -20.34
C LEU A 709 8.54 -31.55 -19.82
N VAL A 710 9.61 -30.75 -19.69
CA VAL A 710 10.88 -31.21 -19.11
C VAL A 710 10.65 -31.79 -17.72
N PHE A 711 9.98 -31.05 -16.84
CA PHE A 711 9.66 -31.54 -15.49
C PHE A 711 8.74 -32.77 -15.49
N GLY A 712 7.71 -32.77 -16.33
CA GLY A 712 6.78 -33.89 -16.47
C GLY A 712 7.48 -35.19 -16.88
N PHE A 713 8.36 -35.13 -17.88
CA PHE A 713 9.13 -36.29 -18.34
C PHE A 713 10.21 -36.73 -17.35
N LEU A 714 10.85 -35.80 -16.64
CA LEU A 714 11.80 -36.15 -15.57
C LEU A 714 11.14 -37.00 -14.49
N VAL A 715 9.97 -36.59 -14.02
CA VAL A 715 9.22 -37.34 -13.00
C VAL A 715 8.65 -38.64 -13.57
N ALA A 716 8.12 -38.62 -14.80
CA ALA A 716 7.40 -39.74 -15.37
C ALA A 716 8.28 -40.80 -16.07
N ALA A 717 9.52 -40.49 -16.47
CA ALA A 717 10.27 -41.39 -17.36
C ALA A 717 11.81 -41.37 -17.24
N SER A 718 12.45 -40.26 -16.83
CA SER A 718 13.91 -40.14 -17.03
C SER A 718 14.76 -39.84 -15.79
N SER A 719 14.21 -39.37 -14.68
CA SER A 719 15.01 -39.09 -13.47
C SER A 719 15.50 -40.37 -12.80
N ASP A 720 16.76 -40.39 -12.36
CA ASP A 720 17.31 -41.50 -11.57
C ASP A 720 16.66 -41.65 -10.17
N LEU A 721 15.99 -40.58 -9.68
CA LEU A 721 15.35 -40.57 -8.37
C LEU A 721 13.92 -41.13 -8.41
N ILE A 722 13.15 -40.77 -9.45
CA ILE A 722 11.76 -41.19 -9.64
C ILE A 722 11.66 -42.05 -10.91
N GLY A 723 11.82 -41.45 -12.09
CA GLY A 723 12.02 -42.15 -13.36
C GLY A 723 10.84 -42.98 -13.89
N SER A 724 9.78 -43.19 -13.11
CA SER A 724 8.56 -43.89 -13.54
C SER A 724 7.36 -43.55 -12.65
N PRO A 725 6.11 -43.61 -13.16
CA PRO A 725 4.92 -43.41 -12.33
C PRO A 725 4.79 -44.47 -11.24
N GLY A 726 5.30 -45.68 -11.50
CA GLY A 726 5.31 -46.77 -10.54
C GLY A 726 6.24 -46.53 -9.35
N ARG A 727 7.41 -45.92 -9.59
CA ARG A 727 8.32 -45.52 -8.51
C ARG A 727 7.81 -44.31 -7.75
N LEU A 728 7.22 -43.33 -8.45
CA LEU A 728 6.53 -42.20 -7.80
C LEU A 728 5.44 -42.69 -6.83
N TYR A 729 4.65 -43.68 -7.25
CA TYR A 729 3.62 -44.30 -6.42
C TYR A 729 4.18 -44.93 -5.15
N GLU A 730 5.30 -45.67 -5.24
CA GLU A 730 5.97 -46.30 -4.10
C GLU A 730 6.47 -45.24 -3.11
N LEU A 731 7.15 -44.20 -3.60
CA LEU A 731 7.63 -43.09 -2.78
C LEU A 731 6.48 -42.33 -2.10
N LEU A 732 5.33 -42.17 -2.77
CA LEU A 732 4.14 -41.55 -2.17
C LEU A 732 3.50 -42.42 -1.09
N GLN A 733 3.60 -43.76 -1.19
CA GLN A 733 3.19 -44.64 -0.09
C GLN A 733 4.13 -44.49 1.11
N GLU A 734 5.44 -44.42 0.88
CA GLU A 734 6.43 -44.16 1.93
C GLU A 734 6.14 -42.81 2.60
N ALA A 735 5.95 -41.74 1.82
CA ALA A 735 5.57 -40.43 2.32
C ALA A 735 4.24 -40.45 3.10
N SER A 736 3.26 -41.26 2.69
CA SER A 736 1.98 -41.42 3.41
C SER A 736 2.15 -42.05 4.79
N ARG A 737 3.19 -42.87 5.00
CA ARG A 737 3.49 -43.50 6.30
C ARG A 737 4.26 -42.56 7.21
N GLU A 738 5.18 -41.78 6.65
CA GLU A 738 6.07 -40.91 7.42
C GLU A 738 5.47 -39.52 7.68
N MET A 739 4.68 -39.00 6.74
CA MET A 739 4.03 -37.69 6.79
C MET A 739 2.53 -37.81 6.47
N PRO A 740 1.73 -38.49 7.31
CA PRO A 740 0.32 -38.70 7.02
C PRO A 740 -0.46 -37.38 6.96
N ILE A 741 -1.32 -37.22 5.94
CA ILE A 741 -2.15 -36.03 5.79
C ILE A 741 -3.38 -36.14 6.70
N GLU A 742 -3.56 -35.14 7.56
CA GLU A 742 -4.69 -35.09 8.49
C GLU A 742 -6.03 -35.07 7.72
N ARG A 743 -6.98 -35.93 8.14
CA ARG A 743 -8.33 -36.04 7.55
C ARG A 743 -8.37 -36.50 6.08
N ASN A 744 -7.29 -37.09 5.56
CA ASN A 744 -7.33 -37.92 4.36
C ASN A 744 -7.66 -39.38 4.70
N THR A 745 -8.24 -40.13 3.75
CA THR A 745 -8.39 -41.59 3.91
C THR A 745 -7.02 -42.23 4.12
N ASP A 746 -6.88 -42.96 5.23
CA ASP A 746 -5.63 -43.63 5.66
C ASP A 746 -4.40 -42.70 5.73
N GLY A 747 -4.61 -41.37 5.85
CA GLY A 747 -3.54 -40.37 5.79
C GLY A 747 -2.82 -40.30 4.45
N SER A 748 -3.35 -40.92 3.39
CA SER A 748 -2.61 -41.16 2.15
C SER A 748 -2.59 -39.97 1.20
N TYR A 749 -1.45 -39.75 0.56
CA TYR A 749 -1.28 -38.84 -0.60
C TYR A 749 -2.01 -39.35 -1.85
N LEU A 750 -2.33 -40.64 -1.90
CA LEU A 750 -3.00 -41.33 -3.01
C LEU A 750 -4.52 -41.42 -2.80
N ALA A 751 -5.03 -40.93 -1.67
CA ALA A 751 -6.46 -40.81 -1.41
C ALA A 751 -7.01 -39.55 -2.09
N PHE A 752 -8.10 -39.70 -2.87
CA PHE A 752 -8.78 -38.52 -3.41
C PHE A 752 -9.64 -37.81 -2.35
N ARG A 753 -10.12 -38.55 -1.35
CA ARG A 753 -10.90 -37.98 -0.24
C ARG A 753 -9.99 -37.22 0.72
N SER A 754 -9.95 -35.90 0.53
CA SER A 754 -9.28 -34.94 1.42
C SER A 754 -10.24 -33.84 1.86
N VAL A 755 -10.41 -33.65 3.17
CA VAL A 755 -11.26 -32.54 3.66
C VAL A 755 -10.60 -31.19 3.39
N GLY A 756 -9.28 -31.07 3.60
CA GLY A 756 -8.53 -29.86 3.27
C GLY A 756 -8.61 -29.54 1.78
N GLY A 757 -8.45 -30.56 0.93
CA GLY A 757 -8.60 -30.43 -0.52
C GLY A 757 -9.99 -29.97 -0.96
N LEU A 758 -11.06 -30.42 -0.29
CA LEU A 758 -12.43 -29.98 -0.61
C LEU A 758 -12.71 -28.55 -0.14
N VAL A 759 -12.26 -28.16 1.05
CA VAL A 759 -12.36 -26.77 1.55
C VAL A 759 -11.66 -25.83 0.57
N PHE A 760 -10.46 -26.21 0.13
CA PHE A 760 -9.72 -25.50 -0.89
C PHE A 760 -10.44 -25.43 -2.25
N ALA A 761 -11.07 -26.51 -2.70
CA ALA A 761 -11.84 -26.51 -3.94
C ALA A 761 -12.97 -25.46 -3.91
N ILE A 762 -13.68 -25.36 -2.77
CA ILE A 762 -14.70 -24.33 -2.55
C ILE A 762 -14.07 -22.93 -2.57
N ASP A 763 -12.91 -22.77 -1.94
CA ASP A 763 -12.18 -21.50 -1.91
C ASP A 763 -11.86 -20.99 -3.31
N ILE A 764 -11.18 -21.82 -4.12
CA ILE A 764 -10.81 -21.46 -5.49
C ILE A 764 -12.03 -21.27 -6.36
N PHE A 765 -13.10 -22.04 -6.16
CA PHE A 765 -14.33 -21.83 -6.89
C PHE A 765 -14.82 -20.38 -6.68
N VAL A 766 -14.95 -19.95 -5.43
CA VAL A 766 -15.48 -18.62 -5.10
C VAL A 766 -14.49 -17.50 -5.43
N SER A 767 -13.26 -17.59 -4.95
CA SER A 767 -12.22 -16.59 -5.16
C SER A 767 -11.87 -16.48 -6.64
N GLY A 768 -11.83 -17.60 -7.37
CA GLY A 768 -11.51 -17.61 -8.79
C GLY A 768 -12.61 -16.99 -9.66
N PHE A 769 -13.89 -17.16 -9.32
CA PHE A 769 -14.97 -16.43 -10.01
C PHE A 769 -14.76 -14.91 -9.89
N THR A 770 -14.32 -14.48 -8.71
CA THR A 770 -14.02 -13.09 -8.43
C THR A 770 -12.85 -12.60 -9.27
N THR A 771 -11.78 -13.39 -9.41
CA THR A 771 -10.62 -13.02 -10.21
C THR A 771 -10.86 -13.12 -11.72
N VAL A 772 -11.75 -13.96 -12.24
CA VAL A 772 -11.99 -14.01 -13.71
C VAL A 772 -12.98 -12.92 -14.12
N TRP A 773 -14.11 -12.79 -13.40
CA TRP A 773 -15.25 -12.03 -13.89
C TRP A 773 -15.13 -10.53 -13.63
N LEU A 774 -14.34 -10.11 -12.64
CA LEU A 774 -14.12 -8.69 -12.33
C LEU A 774 -12.79 -8.15 -12.87
N ASP A 775 -11.85 -9.02 -13.21
CA ASP A 775 -10.55 -8.62 -13.72
C ASP A 775 -10.66 -8.12 -15.16
N GLN A 776 -10.38 -6.83 -15.34
CA GLN A 776 -10.44 -6.16 -16.63
C GLN A 776 -9.52 -6.78 -17.70
N ALA A 777 -8.46 -7.51 -17.34
CA ALA A 777 -7.58 -8.18 -18.30
C ALA A 777 -8.36 -9.23 -19.15
N TYR A 778 -9.31 -9.94 -18.54
CA TYR A 778 -10.18 -10.90 -19.24
C TYR A 778 -11.13 -10.21 -20.20
N TRP A 779 -11.71 -9.10 -19.74
CA TRP A 779 -12.59 -8.28 -20.56
C TRP A 779 -11.84 -7.72 -21.76
N GLN A 780 -10.59 -7.30 -21.60
CA GLN A 780 -9.80 -6.83 -22.75
C GLN A 780 -9.54 -7.90 -23.80
N ARG A 781 -9.32 -9.15 -23.40
CA ARG A 781 -9.17 -10.25 -24.36
C ARG A 781 -10.48 -10.55 -25.09
N ALA A 782 -11.61 -10.50 -24.40
CA ALA A 782 -12.91 -10.62 -25.04
C ALA A 782 -13.16 -9.45 -26.01
N ILE A 783 -12.84 -8.22 -25.63
CA ILE A 783 -13.01 -7.03 -26.46
C ILE A 783 -12.10 -7.10 -27.71
N ALA A 784 -10.85 -7.53 -27.57
CA ALA A 784 -9.92 -7.70 -28.68
C ALA A 784 -10.27 -8.83 -29.66
N SER A 785 -11.14 -9.76 -29.25
CA SER A 785 -11.53 -10.90 -30.07
C SER A 785 -12.45 -10.57 -31.24
N ARG A 786 -12.31 -11.32 -32.33
CA ARG A 786 -13.28 -11.29 -33.42
C ARG A 786 -14.66 -11.79 -32.93
N PRO A 787 -15.74 -11.08 -33.27
CA PRO A 787 -17.09 -11.41 -32.79
C PRO A 787 -17.50 -12.87 -33.05
N GLU A 788 -17.20 -13.45 -34.22
CA GLU A 788 -17.67 -14.78 -34.65
C GLU A 788 -16.94 -15.92 -33.94
N THR A 789 -15.73 -15.67 -33.42
CA THR A 789 -14.81 -16.72 -32.93
C THR A 789 -14.45 -16.60 -31.45
N SER A 790 -14.98 -15.58 -30.76
CA SER A 790 -14.71 -15.31 -29.35
C SER A 790 -14.98 -16.53 -28.44
N VAL A 791 -16.16 -17.17 -28.59
CA VAL A 791 -16.52 -18.36 -27.80
C VAL A 791 -15.53 -19.51 -28.01
N LYS A 792 -15.15 -19.77 -29.26
CA LYS A 792 -14.19 -20.83 -29.59
C LYS A 792 -12.85 -20.59 -28.89
N ALA A 793 -12.38 -19.35 -28.83
CA ALA A 793 -11.14 -19.01 -28.17
C ALA A 793 -11.18 -19.28 -26.65
N TYR A 794 -12.27 -18.91 -25.97
CA TYR A 794 -12.44 -19.19 -24.54
C TYR A 794 -12.59 -20.67 -24.21
N LEU A 795 -13.28 -21.43 -25.06
CA LEU A 795 -13.41 -22.89 -24.88
C LEU A 795 -12.05 -23.58 -25.05
N LEU A 796 -11.31 -23.26 -26.11
CA LEU A 796 -9.98 -23.80 -26.35
C LEU A 796 -9.00 -23.38 -25.24
N GLY A 797 -9.03 -22.10 -24.83
CA GLY A 797 -8.18 -21.58 -23.76
C GLY A 797 -8.47 -22.21 -22.40
N GLY A 798 -9.74 -22.36 -22.03
CA GLY A 798 -10.13 -22.99 -20.76
C GLY A 798 -9.72 -24.47 -20.68
N ILE A 799 -9.91 -25.20 -21.79
CA ILE A 799 -9.45 -26.58 -21.92
C ILE A 799 -7.92 -26.64 -21.80
N ALA A 800 -7.18 -25.88 -22.61
CA ALA A 800 -5.71 -25.88 -22.56
C ALA A 800 -5.17 -25.43 -21.20
N TRP A 801 -5.87 -24.55 -20.48
CA TRP A 801 -5.45 -24.17 -19.15
C TRP A 801 -5.53 -25.34 -18.15
N TYR A 802 -6.52 -26.24 -18.27
CA TYR A 802 -6.69 -27.38 -17.35
C TYR A 802 -5.42 -28.25 -17.24
N GLY A 803 -4.74 -28.47 -18.38
CA GLY A 803 -3.56 -29.33 -18.44
C GLY A 803 -2.37 -28.80 -17.63
N ILE A 804 -2.29 -27.48 -17.41
CA ILE A 804 -1.16 -26.85 -16.73
C ILE A 804 -1.15 -27.19 -15.23
N PRO A 805 -2.11 -26.74 -14.39
CA PRO A 805 -2.10 -27.06 -12.97
C PRO A 805 -2.32 -28.56 -12.73
N PHE A 806 -3.07 -29.27 -13.59
CA PHE A 806 -3.27 -30.71 -13.44
C PHE A 806 -1.95 -31.49 -13.62
N GLY A 807 -1.24 -31.27 -14.73
CA GLY A 807 -0.01 -31.98 -15.04
C GLY A 807 1.20 -31.48 -14.25
N PHE A 808 1.39 -30.16 -14.18
CA PHE A 808 2.52 -29.57 -13.47
C PHE A 808 2.48 -29.87 -11.96
N ALA A 809 1.33 -29.72 -11.29
CA ALA A 809 1.24 -30.01 -9.86
C ALA A 809 1.31 -31.51 -9.55
N THR A 810 0.80 -32.37 -10.46
CA THR A 810 0.98 -33.83 -10.34
C THR A 810 2.47 -34.20 -10.39
N ALA A 811 3.25 -33.57 -11.27
CA ALA A 811 4.70 -33.84 -11.36
C ALA A 811 5.46 -33.18 -10.20
N MET A 812 5.31 -31.87 -10.01
CA MET A 812 6.16 -31.08 -9.14
C MET A 812 5.71 -31.09 -7.67
N GLY A 813 4.41 -31.05 -7.42
CA GLY A 813 3.88 -31.05 -6.06
C GLY A 813 3.90 -32.43 -5.40
N LEU A 814 3.42 -33.48 -6.11
CA LEU A 814 3.55 -34.85 -5.60
C LEU A 814 5.02 -35.32 -5.61
N GLY A 815 5.82 -34.87 -6.58
CA GLY A 815 7.26 -35.09 -6.58
C GLY A 815 7.94 -34.53 -5.32
N CYS A 816 7.46 -33.40 -4.79
CA CYS A 816 7.97 -32.81 -3.55
C CYS A 816 7.73 -33.75 -2.36
N ALA A 817 6.50 -34.25 -2.23
CA ALA A 817 6.13 -35.19 -1.17
C ALA A 817 6.93 -36.50 -1.28
N ALA A 818 7.08 -37.03 -2.50
CA ALA A 818 7.81 -38.26 -2.77
C ALA A 818 9.32 -38.15 -2.48
N LEU A 819 9.92 -36.97 -2.63
CA LEU A 819 11.36 -36.77 -2.51
C LEU A 819 11.80 -36.15 -1.18
N THR A 820 10.88 -35.85 -0.26
CA THR A 820 11.19 -35.14 1.00
C THR A 820 12.28 -35.84 1.83
N ASN A 821 12.32 -37.17 1.81
CA ASN A 821 13.30 -37.99 2.54
C ASN A 821 14.58 -38.29 1.74
N ASN A 822 14.73 -37.72 0.55
CA ASN A 822 15.91 -37.93 -0.27
C ASN A 822 17.06 -37.02 0.24
N PRO A 823 18.30 -37.51 0.35
CA PRO A 823 19.45 -36.66 0.72
C PRO A 823 19.72 -35.48 -0.23
N ALA A 824 19.25 -35.55 -1.48
CA ALA A 824 19.32 -34.45 -2.44
C ALA A 824 18.23 -33.38 -2.22
N PHE A 825 17.28 -33.61 -1.31
CA PHE A 825 16.20 -32.67 -1.01
C PHE A 825 16.76 -31.46 -0.23
N PRO A 826 16.39 -30.21 -0.60
CA PRO A 826 17.07 -29.01 -0.11
C PRO A 826 16.95 -28.78 1.41
N THR A 827 15.93 -29.33 2.07
CA THR A 827 15.74 -29.20 3.53
C THR A 827 15.98 -30.50 4.29
N TYR A 828 16.52 -31.53 3.65
CA TYR A 828 16.76 -32.84 4.27
C TYR A 828 17.57 -32.70 5.58
N PRO A 829 17.19 -33.39 6.67
CA PRO A 829 16.16 -34.44 6.77
C PRO A 829 14.75 -33.92 7.09
N HIS A 830 14.52 -32.61 7.06
CA HIS A 830 13.25 -32.02 7.46
C HIS A 830 12.33 -31.74 6.26
N PRO A 831 11.01 -31.94 6.41
CA PRO A 831 10.03 -31.48 5.43
C PRO A 831 10.02 -29.95 5.34
N LEU A 832 9.39 -29.42 4.30
CA LEU A 832 9.22 -27.98 4.14
C LEU A 832 8.44 -27.42 5.35
N SER A 833 8.95 -26.34 5.93
CA SER A 833 8.26 -25.62 7.00
C SER A 833 6.95 -24.99 6.50
N SER A 834 6.01 -24.71 7.41
CA SER A 834 4.73 -24.08 7.07
C SER A 834 4.89 -22.74 6.33
N GLU A 835 5.92 -21.96 6.64
CA GLU A 835 6.24 -20.72 5.93
C GLU A 835 6.71 -20.97 4.50
N GLN A 836 7.57 -21.98 4.28
CA GLN A 836 8.05 -22.37 2.95
C GLN A 836 6.92 -22.95 2.08
N VAL A 837 6.02 -23.72 2.69
CA VAL A 837 4.79 -24.20 2.04
C VAL A 837 3.90 -23.02 1.67
N ALA A 838 3.65 -22.06 2.58
CA ALA A 838 2.85 -20.86 2.30
C ALA A 838 3.47 -19.90 1.27
N ALA A 839 4.80 -19.96 1.08
CA ALA A 839 5.52 -19.21 0.04
C ALA A 839 5.51 -19.91 -1.33
N GLY A 840 4.97 -21.13 -1.43
CA GLY A 840 4.85 -21.85 -2.68
C GLY A 840 6.09 -22.67 -3.09
N LEU A 841 6.98 -22.99 -2.14
CA LEU A 841 8.31 -23.53 -2.46
C LEU A 841 8.35 -25.04 -2.77
N SER A 842 7.21 -25.74 -2.82
CA SER A 842 7.17 -27.17 -3.13
C SER A 842 7.66 -27.51 -4.53
N ALA A 843 7.21 -26.79 -5.57
CA ALA A 843 7.69 -26.99 -6.93
C ALA A 843 9.19 -26.65 -7.10
N PRO A 844 9.68 -25.51 -6.58
CA PRO A 844 11.12 -25.24 -6.57
C PRO A 844 11.95 -26.30 -5.84
N ALA A 845 11.49 -26.82 -4.70
CA ALA A 845 12.18 -27.89 -3.97
C ALA A 845 12.31 -29.16 -4.82
N THR A 846 11.25 -29.57 -5.52
CA THR A 846 11.30 -30.70 -6.46
C THR A 846 12.26 -30.44 -7.63
N ALA A 847 12.24 -29.23 -8.20
CA ALA A 847 13.14 -28.87 -9.30
C ALA A 847 14.61 -28.96 -8.88
N ILE A 848 14.95 -28.44 -7.69
CA ILE A 848 16.29 -28.53 -7.09
C ILE A 848 16.69 -29.98 -6.86
N THR A 849 15.78 -30.80 -6.33
CA THR A 849 16.08 -32.21 -6.02
C THR A 849 16.34 -33.02 -7.29
N LEU A 850 15.60 -32.77 -8.37
CA LEU A 850 15.72 -33.51 -9.63
C LEU A 850 16.93 -33.10 -10.49
N LEU A 851 17.30 -31.81 -10.50
CA LEU A 851 18.29 -31.26 -11.45
C LEU A 851 19.36 -30.35 -10.80
N GLY A 852 19.39 -30.27 -9.48
CA GLY A 852 20.28 -29.36 -8.74
C GLY A 852 20.11 -27.90 -9.18
N LYS A 853 21.24 -27.23 -9.42
CA LYS A 853 21.27 -25.83 -9.90
C LYS A 853 20.53 -25.62 -11.22
N GLY A 854 20.58 -26.60 -12.13
CA GLY A 854 19.89 -26.52 -13.42
C GLY A 854 18.36 -26.45 -13.25
N GLY A 855 17.82 -27.20 -12.30
CA GLY A 855 16.41 -27.16 -11.95
C GLY A 855 15.97 -25.83 -11.35
N ALA A 856 16.79 -25.25 -10.47
CA ALA A 856 16.54 -23.92 -9.91
C ALA A 856 16.50 -22.83 -11.00
N VAL A 857 17.41 -22.87 -11.98
CA VAL A 857 17.42 -21.94 -13.12
C VAL A 857 16.18 -22.13 -14.00
N LEU A 858 15.84 -23.37 -14.35
CA LEU A 858 14.65 -23.65 -15.16
C LEU A 858 13.37 -23.20 -14.46
N MET A 859 13.27 -23.39 -13.14
CA MET A 859 12.14 -22.92 -12.34
C MET A 859 12.05 -21.39 -12.32
N LEU A 860 13.18 -20.69 -12.16
CA LEU A 860 13.22 -19.23 -12.23
C LEU A 860 12.78 -18.68 -13.58
N VAL A 861 13.22 -19.30 -14.68
CA VAL A 861 12.80 -18.92 -16.03
C VAL A 861 11.30 -19.14 -16.20
N LEU A 862 10.79 -20.31 -15.83
CA LEU A 862 9.35 -20.63 -15.89
C LEU A 862 8.51 -19.62 -15.10
N LEU A 863 8.94 -19.26 -13.87
CA LEU A 863 8.22 -18.29 -13.04
C LEU A 863 8.34 -16.87 -13.60
N PHE A 864 9.51 -16.49 -14.09
CA PHE A 864 9.70 -15.18 -14.68
C PHE A 864 8.78 -15.00 -15.90
N MET A 865 8.70 -15.99 -16.80
CA MET A 865 7.79 -15.97 -17.95
C MET A 865 6.31 -15.89 -17.54
N ALA A 866 5.91 -16.63 -16.50
CA ALA A 866 4.55 -16.59 -15.97
C ALA A 866 4.18 -15.21 -15.40
N VAL A 867 5.09 -14.60 -14.64
CA VAL A 867 4.87 -13.30 -13.98
C VAL A 867 4.89 -12.16 -14.97
N THR A 868 5.85 -12.12 -15.91
CA THR A 868 5.95 -11.03 -16.89
C THR A 868 4.73 -10.97 -17.80
N SER A 869 4.25 -12.12 -18.29
CA SER A 869 3.06 -12.19 -19.13
C SER A 869 1.82 -11.65 -18.43
N SER A 870 1.55 -12.17 -17.24
CA SER A 870 0.36 -11.80 -16.48
C SER A 870 0.43 -10.33 -16.05
N THR A 871 1.61 -9.85 -15.64
CA THR A 871 1.81 -8.43 -15.29
C THR A 871 1.55 -7.51 -16.49
N SER A 872 1.94 -7.90 -17.71
CA SER A 872 1.62 -7.08 -18.89
C SER A 872 0.12 -6.95 -19.15
N ALA A 873 -0.64 -8.01 -18.91
CA ALA A 873 -2.10 -7.98 -19.05
C ALA A 873 -2.74 -7.04 -18.01
N GLU A 874 -2.29 -7.11 -16.75
CA GLU A 874 -2.75 -6.21 -15.67
C GLU A 874 -2.44 -4.74 -15.96
N LEU A 875 -1.24 -4.44 -16.48
CA LEU A 875 -0.85 -3.08 -16.83
C LEU A 875 -1.76 -2.48 -17.91
N ILE A 876 -2.09 -3.25 -18.95
CA ILE A 876 -3.05 -2.82 -19.98
C ILE A 876 -4.46 -2.68 -19.40
N ALA A 877 -4.89 -3.63 -18.57
CA ALA A 877 -6.23 -3.63 -17.97
C ALA A 877 -6.48 -2.35 -17.16
N VAL A 878 -5.59 -2.03 -16.21
CA VAL A 878 -5.71 -0.82 -15.39
C VAL A 878 -5.50 0.45 -16.21
N SER A 879 -4.61 0.42 -17.20
CA SER A 879 -4.45 1.53 -18.13
C SER A 879 -5.76 1.89 -18.83
N SER A 880 -6.48 0.88 -19.33
CA SER A 880 -7.78 1.11 -19.96
C SER A 880 -8.84 1.63 -18.99
N LEU A 881 -8.90 1.12 -17.74
CA LEU A 881 -9.82 1.64 -16.72
C LEU A 881 -9.53 3.13 -16.44
N LEU A 882 -8.26 3.50 -16.26
CA LEU A 882 -7.90 4.89 -15.99
C LEU A 882 -8.12 5.80 -17.20
N THR A 883 -7.89 5.31 -18.42
CA THR A 883 -8.08 6.09 -19.64
C THR A 883 -9.56 6.30 -19.98
N PHE A 884 -10.37 5.23 -20.03
CA PHE A 884 -11.75 5.30 -20.51
C PHE A 884 -12.76 5.59 -19.38
N ASP A 885 -12.67 4.88 -18.24
CA ASP A 885 -13.65 5.01 -17.15
C ASP A 885 -13.37 6.19 -16.21
N VAL A 886 -12.12 6.67 -16.13
CA VAL A 886 -11.73 7.80 -15.29
C VAL A 886 -11.53 9.06 -16.13
N TYR A 887 -10.46 9.09 -16.94
CA TYR A 887 -10.05 10.30 -17.66
C TYR A 887 -11.10 10.74 -18.70
N LYS A 888 -11.42 9.89 -19.66
CA LYS A 888 -12.40 10.21 -20.73
C LYS A 888 -13.79 10.48 -20.14
N THR A 889 -14.23 9.64 -19.20
CA THR A 889 -15.61 9.71 -18.69
C THR A 889 -15.87 10.91 -17.77
N TYR A 890 -14.93 11.27 -16.88
CA TYR A 890 -15.17 12.29 -15.84
C TYR A 890 -14.33 13.56 -15.96
N PHE A 891 -13.14 13.51 -16.58
CA PHE A 891 -12.27 14.69 -16.69
C PHE A 891 -12.39 15.37 -18.05
N CYS A 892 -12.27 14.63 -19.15
CA CYS A 892 -12.25 15.17 -20.51
C CYS A 892 -13.06 14.28 -21.48
N ARG A 893 -14.32 14.64 -21.73
CA ARG A 893 -15.24 13.85 -22.59
C ARG A 893 -14.86 13.84 -24.07
N HIS A 894 -14.34 14.95 -24.58
CA HIS A 894 -13.91 15.07 -25.97
C HIS A 894 -12.39 15.19 -26.00
N THR A 895 -11.71 14.20 -26.58
CA THR A 895 -10.24 14.13 -26.62
C THR A 895 -9.79 13.35 -27.85
N ASP A 896 -8.67 13.77 -28.43
CA ASP A 896 -8.04 13.13 -29.59
C ASP A 896 -7.36 11.79 -29.23
N SER A 897 -7.22 10.91 -30.21
CA SER A 897 -6.62 9.58 -30.04
C SER A 897 -5.19 9.64 -29.47
N ALA A 898 -4.36 10.60 -29.92
CA ALA A 898 -2.98 10.72 -29.47
C ALA A 898 -2.90 11.07 -27.97
N THR A 899 -3.79 11.94 -27.48
CA THR A 899 -3.89 12.22 -26.05
C THR A 899 -4.35 11.01 -25.23
N LEU A 900 -5.32 10.24 -25.72
CA LEU A 900 -5.75 9.01 -25.02
C LEU A 900 -4.60 7.99 -24.90
N VAL A 901 -3.79 7.81 -25.95
CA VAL A 901 -2.59 6.96 -25.90
C VAL A 901 -1.58 7.47 -24.89
N ARG A 902 -1.33 8.79 -24.83
CA ARG A 902 -0.46 9.40 -23.81
C ARG A 902 -0.97 9.13 -22.39
N VAL A 903 -2.28 9.28 -22.15
CA VAL A 903 -2.89 8.97 -20.84
C VAL A 903 -2.72 7.49 -20.50
N SER A 904 -2.91 6.59 -21.47
CA SER A 904 -2.67 5.16 -21.28
C SER A 904 -1.22 4.87 -20.89
N HIS A 905 -0.23 5.53 -21.49
CA HIS A 905 1.19 5.40 -21.11
C HIS A 905 1.44 5.86 -19.67
N TRP A 906 0.90 7.01 -19.26
CA TRP A 906 1.01 7.51 -17.89
C TRP A 906 0.34 6.58 -16.88
N ALA A 907 -0.83 6.04 -17.23
CA ALA A 907 -1.56 5.09 -16.41
C ALA A 907 -0.77 3.78 -16.20
N ILE A 908 -0.09 3.27 -17.23
CA ILE A 908 0.78 2.08 -17.12
C ILE A 908 1.93 2.35 -16.14
N ALA A 909 2.64 3.48 -16.31
CA ALA A 909 3.74 3.84 -15.43
C ALA A 909 3.30 4.05 -13.97
N LEU A 910 2.17 4.73 -13.77
CA LEU A 910 1.58 4.95 -12.46
C LEU A 910 1.21 3.62 -11.79
N TYR A 911 0.50 2.74 -12.51
CA TYR A 911 0.06 1.48 -11.95
C TYR A 911 1.24 0.55 -11.63
N ALA A 912 2.28 0.49 -12.47
CA ALA A 912 3.50 -0.27 -12.17
C ALA A 912 4.14 0.18 -10.84
N LEU A 913 4.22 1.48 -10.59
CA LEU A 913 4.75 2.04 -9.35
C LEU A 913 3.86 1.74 -8.14
N VAL A 914 2.54 1.96 -8.28
CA VAL A 914 1.58 1.70 -7.20
C VAL A 914 1.55 0.21 -6.84
N LEU A 915 1.56 -0.68 -7.84
CA LEU A 915 1.59 -2.12 -7.65
C LEU A 915 2.87 -2.55 -6.92
N SER A 916 4.02 -2.00 -7.32
CA SER A 916 5.32 -2.28 -6.67
C SER A 916 5.34 -1.84 -5.20
N ALA A 917 4.81 -0.64 -4.92
CA ALA A 917 4.68 -0.12 -3.56
C ALA A 917 3.71 -0.96 -2.72
N PHE A 918 2.56 -1.34 -3.28
CA PHE A 918 1.58 -2.20 -2.63
C PHE A 918 2.17 -3.58 -2.30
N CYS A 919 2.84 -4.24 -3.25
CA CYS A 919 3.54 -5.50 -3.00
C CYS A 919 4.62 -5.38 -1.92
N SER A 920 5.35 -4.26 -1.89
CA SER A 920 6.34 -3.99 -0.84
C SER A 920 5.69 -3.89 0.54
N ILE A 921 4.51 -3.28 0.65
CA ILE A 921 3.72 -3.20 1.89
C ILE A 921 3.22 -4.59 2.30
N LEU A 922 2.68 -5.39 1.38
CA LEU A 922 2.21 -6.74 1.70
C LEU A 922 3.36 -7.64 2.18
N ASN A 923 4.50 -7.62 1.48
CA ASN A 923 5.70 -8.34 1.89
C ASN A 923 6.21 -7.87 3.26
N ALA A 924 6.15 -6.57 3.51
CA ALA A 924 6.55 -5.95 4.76
C ALA A 924 5.72 -6.38 5.98
N VAL A 925 4.41 -6.60 5.78
CA VAL A 925 3.45 -7.05 6.79
C VAL A 925 3.55 -8.57 7.03
N GLY A 926 4.27 -9.29 6.17
CA GLY A 926 4.41 -10.76 6.24
C GLY A 926 3.27 -11.51 5.57
N LEU A 927 2.58 -10.90 4.60
CA LEU A 927 1.54 -11.57 3.83
C LEU A 927 2.17 -12.42 2.71
N SER A 928 1.77 -13.69 2.62
CA SER A 928 2.25 -14.63 1.60
C SER A 928 1.36 -14.64 0.35
N LEU A 929 1.87 -15.23 -0.73
CA LEU A 929 1.09 -15.49 -1.95
C LEU A 929 -0.21 -16.26 -1.67
N THR A 930 -0.13 -17.32 -0.85
CA THR A 930 -1.30 -18.12 -0.49
C THR A 930 -2.32 -17.31 0.31
N TRP A 931 -1.87 -16.40 1.19
CA TRP A 931 -2.78 -15.53 1.94
C TRP A 931 -3.58 -14.61 1.02
N VAL A 932 -2.90 -13.93 0.08
CA VAL A 932 -3.58 -13.00 -0.84
C VAL A 932 -4.58 -13.73 -1.72
N LEU A 933 -4.21 -14.91 -2.23
CA LEU A 933 -5.09 -15.73 -3.09
C LEU A 933 -6.34 -16.20 -2.34
N THR A 934 -6.17 -16.67 -1.10
CA THR A 934 -7.28 -17.25 -0.30
C THR A 934 -8.23 -16.20 0.23
N VAL A 935 -7.81 -14.93 0.40
CA VAL A 935 -8.66 -13.88 1.00
C VAL A 935 -9.32 -12.97 -0.05
N LEU A 936 -8.87 -13.03 -1.31
CA LEU A 936 -9.32 -12.14 -2.38
C LEU A 936 -10.86 -12.11 -2.54
N GLY A 937 -11.51 -13.27 -2.49
CA GLY A 937 -12.97 -13.39 -2.61
C GLY A 937 -13.74 -12.65 -1.50
N VAL A 938 -13.14 -12.41 -0.33
CA VAL A 938 -13.78 -11.70 0.78
C VAL A 938 -14.02 -10.25 0.36
N ILE A 939 -13.01 -9.65 -0.27
CA ILE A 939 -12.96 -8.22 -0.58
C ILE A 939 -13.83 -7.88 -1.78
N VAL A 940 -13.75 -8.67 -2.87
CA VAL A 940 -14.39 -8.33 -4.15
C VAL A 940 -15.46 -9.34 -4.59
N GLY A 941 -15.64 -10.46 -3.88
CA GLY A 941 -16.51 -11.57 -4.30
C GLY A 941 -17.99 -11.21 -4.41
N GLY A 942 -18.44 -10.21 -3.65
CA GLY A 942 -19.80 -9.68 -3.74
C GLY A 942 -20.18 -9.16 -5.13
N ALA A 943 -19.22 -8.73 -5.95
CA ALA A 943 -19.49 -8.18 -7.29
C ALA A 943 -19.37 -9.20 -8.43
N ALA A 944 -18.77 -10.37 -8.17
CA ALA A 944 -18.34 -11.33 -9.19
C ALA A 944 -19.49 -11.86 -10.06
N VAL A 945 -20.53 -12.43 -9.46
CA VAL A 945 -21.71 -12.90 -10.23
C VAL A 945 -22.62 -11.75 -10.64
N PRO A 946 -22.85 -10.70 -9.81
CA PRO A 946 -23.65 -9.56 -10.22
C PRO A 946 -23.20 -8.89 -11.53
N VAL A 947 -21.90 -8.76 -11.81
CA VAL A 947 -21.44 -8.21 -13.11
C VAL A 947 -21.88 -9.06 -14.30
N GLY A 948 -21.83 -10.39 -14.17
CA GLY A 948 -22.30 -11.28 -15.22
C GLY A 948 -23.82 -11.25 -15.37
N LEU A 949 -24.57 -11.12 -14.27
CA LEU A 949 -26.02 -10.97 -14.30
C LEU A 949 -26.46 -9.67 -15.00
N ILE A 950 -25.68 -8.59 -14.89
CA ILE A 950 -25.93 -7.36 -15.65
C ILE A 950 -26.02 -7.66 -17.15
N LEU A 951 -25.21 -8.58 -17.69
CA LEU A 951 -25.23 -8.94 -19.12
C LEU A 951 -26.16 -10.11 -19.45
N LEU A 952 -26.15 -11.16 -18.64
CA LEU A 952 -26.83 -12.42 -18.90
C LEU A 952 -28.32 -12.38 -18.52
N TRP A 953 -28.72 -11.53 -17.57
CA TRP A 953 -30.08 -11.52 -17.02
C TRP A 953 -30.80 -10.19 -17.21
N LYS A 954 -31.83 -10.21 -18.07
CA LYS A 954 -32.60 -9.00 -18.41
C LYS A 954 -33.31 -8.33 -17.23
N ARG A 955 -33.56 -9.03 -16.12
CA ARG A 955 -34.30 -8.47 -14.96
C ARG A 955 -33.42 -7.75 -13.94
N MET A 956 -32.10 -7.77 -14.11
CA MET A 956 -31.19 -7.09 -13.18
C MET A 956 -31.59 -5.62 -13.00
N SER A 957 -31.81 -5.19 -11.76
CA SER A 957 -32.20 -3.80 -11.45
C SER A 957 -30.99 -2.92 -11.14
N THR A 958 -31.17 -1.60 -11.26
CA THR A 958 -30.08 -0.66 -10.92
C THR A 958 -29.76 -0.66 -9.44
N VAL A 959 -30.77 -0.83 -8.57
CA VAL A 959 -30.55 -0.96 -7.13
C VAL A 959 -29.74 -2.21 -6.81
N ALA A 960 -30.07 -3.35 -7.43
CA ALA A 960 -29.33 -4.59 -7.28
C ALA A 960 -27.87 -4.44 -7.74
N ALA A 961 -27.64 -3.82 -8.90
CA ALA A 961 -26.30 -3.60 -9.45
C ALA A 961 -25.41 -2.75 -8.53
N ILE A 962 -25.98 -1.80 -7.79
CA ILE A 962 -25.22 -0.94 -6.87
C ILE A 962 -25.02 -1.62 -5.52
N VAL A 963 -26.08 -2.15 -4.92
CA VAL A 963 -26.07 -2.56 -3.51
C VAL A 963 -25.48 -3.95 -3.31
N ALA A 964 -25.68 -4.89 -4.25
CA ALA A 964 -25.24 -6.27 -4.08
C ALA A 964 -23.72 -6.42 -3.86
N PRO A 965 -22.84 -5.75 -4.62
CA PRO A 965 -21.40 -5.74 -4.37
C PRO A 965 -21.01 -5.36 -2.93
N TRP A 966 -21.59 -4.27 -2.42
CA TRP A 966 -21.25 -3.73 -1.10
C TRP A 966 -21.82 -4.57 0.03
N LEU A 967 -23.03 -5.11 -0.13
CA LEU A 967 -23.61 -6.02 0.85
C LEU A 967 -22.79 -7.32 0.94
N GLY A 968 -22.36 -7.85 -0.21
CA GLY A 968 -21.42 -8.98 -0.27
C GLY A 968 -20.13 -8.68 0.50
N PHE A 969 -19.46 -7.58 0.18
CA PHE A 969 -18.24 -7.15 0.86
C PHE A 969 -18.39 -7.06 2.39
N VAL A 970 -19.43 -6.40 2.88
CA VAL A 970 -19.68 -6.23 4.32
C VAL A 970 -19.97 -7.58 4.99
N CYS A 971 -20.80 -8.42 4.39
CA CYS A 971 -21.06 -9.78 4.87
C CYS A 971 -19.79 -10.64 4.89
N GLY A 972 -18.97 -10.56 3.85
CA GLY A 972 -17.69 -11.26 3.75
C GLY A 972 -16.74 -10.91 4.88
N ILE A 973 -16.48 -9.61 5.09
CA ILE A 973 -15.59 -9.14 6.18
C ILE A 973 -16.14 -9.55 7.56
N MET A 974 -17.44 -9.38 7.80
CA MET A 974 -18.04 -9.76 9.08
C MET A 974 -17.87 -11.25 9.36
N VAL A 975 -18.22 -12.11 8.40
CA VAL A 975 -18.10 -13.57 8.58
C VAL A 975 -16.64 -13.98 8.72
N TRP A 976 -15.74 -13.40 7.94
CA TRP A 976 -14.31 -13.70 7.99
C TRP A 976 -13.72 -13.41 9.38
N PHE A 977 -13.90 -12.19 9.89
CA PHE A 977 -13.36 -11.81 11.20
C PHE A 977 -14.08 -12.47 12.38
N VAL A 978 -15.39 -12.68 12.30
CA VAL A 978 -16.12 -13.43 13.34
C VAL A 978 -15.67 -14.88 13.37
N THR A 979 -15.44 -15.51 12.21
CA THR A 979 -14.95 -16.90 12.14
C THR A 979 -13.51 -16.99 12.64
N ALA A 980 -12.63 -16.06 12.25
CA ALA A 980 -11.26 -15.98 12.77
C ALA A 980 -11.24 -15.83 14.31
N MET A 981 -12.06 -14.93 14.87
CA MET A 981 -12.17 -14.75 16.31
C MET A 981 -12.76 -15.98 17.02
N LYS A 982 -13.85 -16.55 16.51
CA LYS A 982 -14.56 -17.66 17.18
C LYS A 982 -13.85 -19.01 17.06
N ARG A 983 -13.27 -19.31 15.89
CA ARG A 983 -12.62 -20.61 15.63
C ARG A 983 -11.14 -20.59 16.03
N SER A 984 -10.44 -19.49 15.76
CA SER A 984 -8.99 -19.40 15.97
C SER A 984 -8.59 -18.54 17.16
N GLY A 985 -9.54 -17.88 17.85
CA GLY A 985 -9.33 -17.19 19.11
C GLY A 985 -8.66 -15.81 19.01
N ALA A 986 -8.24 -15.38 17.82
CA ALA A 986 -7.60 -14.08 17.58
C ALA A 986 -7.79 -13.63 16.12
N ILE A 987 -7.57 -12.34 15.87
CA ILE A 987 -7.51 -11.76 14.51
C ILE A 987 -6.09 -11.27 14.26
N ASN A 988 -5.33 -12.00 13.45
CA ASN A 988 -3.96 -11.69 13.02
C ASN A 988 -3.72 -12.31 11.62
N VAL A 989 -2.52 -12.12 11.05
CA VAL A 989 -2.19 -12.60 9.69
C VAL A 989 -2.39 -14.12 9.54
N GLU A 990 -1.95 -14.89 10.53
CA GLU A 990 -2.04 -16.35 10.51
C GLU A 990 -3.49 -16.84 10.55
N THR A 991 -4.27 -16.36 11.52
CA THR A 991 -5.68 -16.75 11.70
C THR A 991 -6.59 -16.27 10.57
N THR A 992 -6.28 -15.13 9.97
CA THR A 992 -7.04 -14.62 8.82
C THR A 992 -6.67 -15.32 7.51
N GLY A 993 -5.44 -15.84 7.41
CA GLY A 993 -4.95 -16.67 6.31
C GLY A 993 -5.28 -18.16 6.39
N ASP A 994 -5.84 -18.62 7.50
CA ASP A 994 -6.33 -19.99 7.62
C ASP A 994 -7.41 -20.24 6.56
N GLY A 995 -7.21 -21.30 5.75
CA GLY A 995 -8.07 -21.58 4.61
C GLY A 995 -9.54 -21.82 4.97
N THR A 996 -9.86 -22.34 6.15
CA THR A 996 -11.25 -22.53 6.57
C THR A 996 -11.91 -21.19 6.94
N ASN A 997 -11.17 -20.31 7.60
CA ASN A 997 -11.66 -18.97 7.94
C ASN A 997 -11.85 -18.12 6.68
N ALA A 998 -10.90 -18.18 5.75
CA ALA A 998 -10.96 -17.49 4.47
C ALA A 998 -12.15 -17.96 3.63
N VAL A 999 -12.36 -19.27 3.49
CA VAL A 999 -13.52 -19.86 2.78
C VAL A 999 -14.84 -19.36 3.34
N ALA A 1000 -14.99 -19.28 4.65
CA ALA A 1000 -16.22 -18.79 5.27
C ALA A 1000 -16.52 -17.34 4.84
N GLY A 1001 -15.50 -16.48 4.84
CA GLY A 1001 -15.61 -15.09 4.37
C GLY A 1001 -15.92 -15.00 2.88
N ASN A 1002 -15.22 -15.78 2.06
CA ASN A 1002 -15.41 -15.82 0.61
C ASN A 1002 -16.83 -16.24 0.26
N LEU A 1003 -17.30 -17.33 0.84
CA LEU A 1003 -18.63 -17.87 0.59
C LEU A 1003 -19.72 -16.90 1.05
N ALA A 1004 -19.53 -16.21 2.17
CA ALA A 1004 -20.44 -15.17 2.63
C ALA A 1004 -20.48 -13.98 1.66
N SER A 1005 -19.32 -13.51 1.18
CA SER A 1005 -19.24 -12.40 0.23
C SER A 1005 -19.93 -12.71 -1.09
N PHE A 1006 -19.56 -13.85 -1.69
CA PHE A 1006 -20.09 -14.33 -2.95
C PHE A 1006 -21.58 -14.68 -2.87
N GLY A 1007 -21.97 -15.45 -1.85
CA GLY A 1007 -23.35 -15.86 -1.64
C GLY A 1007 -24.28 -14.68 -1.36
N ALA A 1008 -23.90 -13.76 -0.48
CA ALA A 1008 -24.68 -12.56 -0.20
C ALA A 1008 -24.79 -11.66 -1.44
N GLY A 1009 -23.73 -11.55 -2.24
CA GLY A 1009 -23.76 -10.84 -3.53
C GLY A 1009 -24.79 -11.42 -4.50
N ILE A 1010 -24.82 -12.75 -4.68
CA ILE A 1010 -25.79 -13.43 -5.55
C ILE A 1010 -27.23 -13.25 -5.04
N ILE A 1011 -27.46 -13.58 -3.76
CA ILE A 1011 -28.79 -13.56 -3.17
C ILE A 1011 -29.36 -12.14 -3.22
N SER A 1012 -28.57 -11.14 -2.83
CA SER A 1012 -29.00 -9.75 -2.86
C SER A 1012 -29.24 -9.24 -4.28
N ALA A 1013 -28.41 -9.62 -5.26
CA ALA A 1013 -28.65 -9.24 -6.65
C ALA A 1013 -29.99 -9.76 -7.17
N VAL A 1014 -30.35 -11.01 -6.86
CA VAL A 1014 -31.64 -11.59 -7.26
C VAL A 1014 -32.79 -10.96 -6.49
N VAL A 1015 -32.72 -10.92 -5.16
CA VAL A 1015 -33.80 -10.41 -4.30
C VAL A 1015 -34.08 -8.93 -4.57
N LEU A 1016 -33.05 -8.08 -4.63
CA LEU A 1016 -33.22 -6.65 -4.90
C LEU A 1016 -33.70 -6.39 -6.33
N SER A 1017 -33.42 -7.27 -7.29
CA SER A 1017 -33.97 -7.16 -8.65
C SER A 1017 -35.48 -7.40 -8.68
N TYR A 1018 -35.99 -8.29 -7.82
CA TYR A 1018 -37.43 -8.53 -7.69
C TYR A 1018 -38.13 -7.46 -6.83
N LEU A 1019 -37.51 -7.03 -5.73
CA LEU A 1019 -38.08 -6.02 -4.83
C LEU A 1019 -38.09 -4.61 -5.44
N PHE A 1020 -37.05 -4.27 -6.20
CA PHE A 1020 -36.88 -2.95 -6.80
C PHE A 1020 -36.65 -3.09 -8.31
N PRO A 1021 -37.69 -3.33 -9.13
CA PRO A 1021 -37.54 -3.55 -10.57
C PRO A 1021 -37.13 -2.30 -11.36
N LYS A 1022 -37.00 -1.15 -10.68
CA LYS A 1022 -36.64 0.13 -11.30
C LYS A 1022 -35.25 0.06 -11.95
N LYS A 1023 -35.19 0.50 -13.20
CA LYS A 1023 -33.96 0.67 -13.95
C LYS A 1023 -33.65 2.15 -14.15
N TYR A 1024 -32.38 2.45 -14.33
CA TYR A 1024 -31.93 3.77 -14.74
C TYR A 1024 -32.61 4.13 -16.08
N PRO A 1025 -33.39 5.22 -16.15
CA PRO A 1025 -33.97 5.67 -17.40
C PRO A 1025 -32.81 6.19 -18.26
N CYS A 1026 -32.49 5.45 -19.32
CA CYS A 1026 -31.58 5.95 -20.34
C CYS A 1026 -32.26 7.17 -20.98
N VAL A 1027 -31.70 8.37 -20.79
CA VAL A 1027 -32.26 9.62 -21.34
C VAL A 1027 -32.25 9.59 -22.88
N ASP A 1028 -31.44 8.71 -23.47
CA ASP A 1028 -31.46 8.41 -24.88
C ASP A 1028 -32.01 6.99 -25.11
N ALA A 1029 -33.30 6.90 -25.38
CA ALA A 1029 -33.93 5.64 -25.81
C ALA A 1029 -33.42 5.14 -27.19
N GLN A 1030 -32.51 5.89 -27.82
CA GLN A 1030 -31.71 5.47 -28.97
C GLN A 1030 -30.27 5.08 -28.60
N VAL A 1031 -29.89 4.93 -27.32
CA VAL A 1031 -28.54 4.53 -26.85
C VAL A 1031 -28.55 3.09 -26.32
N ALA A 1032 -29.03 2.19 -27.16
CA ALA A 1032 -28.51 0.82 -27.25
C ALA A 1032 -27.52 0.59 -28.42
N PRO A 1033 -27.13 1.65 -29.18
CA PRO A 1033 -25.87 1.77 -29.91
C PRO A 1033 -25.01 2.97 -29.45
N GLY A 1034 -25.27 3.57 -28.28
CA GLY A 1034 -24.53 4.76 -27.80
C GLY A 1034 -23.32 4.41 -26.96
N ILE A 1035 -22.27 3.94 -27.63
CA ILE A 1035 -20.90 4.20 -27.22
C ILE A 1035 -20.43 5.21 -28.26
N GLU A 1036 -20.24 6.47 -27.85
CA GLU A 1036 -20.12 7.65 -28.73
C GLU A 1036 -19.32 7.37 -30.03
N GLY A 1037 -20.01 7.45 -31.18
CA GLY A 1037 -19.40 7.28 -32.50
C GLY A 1037 -20.32 7.21 -33.73
N LEU A 1038 -21.63 7.40 -33.63
CA LEU A 1038 -22.53 7.47 -34.79
C LEU A 1038 -23.43 8.70 -34.66
N ALA A 1039 -23.25 9.67 -35.56
CA ALA A 1039 -24.24 10.73 -35.79
C ALA A 1039 -25.49 10.14 -36.47
N PRO A 1040 -26.69 10.72 -36.27
CA PRO A 1040 -27.88 10.27 -36.98
C PRO A 1040 -27.75 10.52 -38.49
N ALA A 1041 -28.26 9.59 -39.30
CA ALA A 1041 -28.27 9.72 -40.76
C ALA A 1041 -28.97 11.04 -41.16
N PRO A 1042 -28.41 11.82 -42.11
CA PRO A 1042 -29.13 12.96 -42.67
C PRO A 1042 -30.41 12.46 -43.34
N GLN A 1043 -31.55 13.09 -43.01
CA GLN A 1043 -32.75 12.99 -43.81
C GLN A 1043 -32.44 13.42 -45.24
N GLU A 1044 -32.90 12.63 -46.21
CA GLU A 1044 -32.92 13.01 -47.63
C GLU A 1044 -33.84 14.23 -47.81
N ASP A 1045 -33.27 15.43 -47.67
CA ASP A 1045 -33.88 16.66 -48.16
C ASP A 1045 -33.15 17.09 -49.44
N THR A 1046 -33.87 16.90 -50.53
CA THR A 1046 -33.62 17.33 -51.90
C THR A 1046 -33.14 18.77 -52.02
N VAL A 1047 -31.96 19.03 -52.61
CA VAL A 1047 -31.68 20.29 -53.34
C VAL A 1047 -30.75 20.09 -54.55
N GLN A 1048 -31.15 20.75 -55.64
CA GLN A 1048 -30.65 20.80 -57.02
C GLN A 1048 -29.19 21.28 -57.21
N PRO A 1049 -28.60 21.05 -58.41
CA PRO A 1049 -27.22 21.43 -58.70
C PRO A 1049 -27.12 22.87 -59.23
N SER A 1050 -26.19 23.69 -58.69
CA SER A 1050 -25.76 24.91 -59.38
C SER A 1050 -24.26 25.24 -59.19
N LYS A 1051 -23.55 25.09 -60.32
CA LYS A 1051 -22.49 25.94 -60.94
C LYS A 1051 -21.38 26.59 -60.11
N ALA A 1052 -20.17 26.42 -60.65
CA ALA A 1052 -18.88 26.98 -60.26
C ALA A 1052 -18.77 28.52 -60.35
N VAL A 1053 -17.94 29.10 -59.47
CA VAL A 1053 -17.14 30.33 -59.69
C VAL A 1053 -15.84 30.25 -58.86
N ASP A 1054 -14.73 30.60 -59.48
CA ASP A 1054 -13.37 30.72 -58.94
C ASP A 1054 -13.20 31.82 -57.87
N GLY A 1055 -12.24 31.63 -56.95
CA GLY A 1055 -11.73 32.69 -56.09
C GLY A 1055 -10.81 32.18 -54.97
N TYR A 1056 -9.51 32.53 -55.05
CA TYR A 1056 -8.51 32.28 -54.02
C TYR A 1056 -8.84 32.99 -52.70
N GLU A 1057 -9.07 32.24 -51.62
CA GLU A 1057 -8.92 32.72 -50.25
C GLU A 1057 -8.23 31.68 -49.35
N LYS A 1058 -7.35 32.17 -48.48
CA LYS A 1058 -6.50 31.41 -47.55
C LYS A 1058 -7.31 30.43 -46.72
N GLU A 1059 -7.05 29.13 -46.87
CA GLU A 1059 -7.55 28.12 -45.93
C GLU A 1059 -6.87 28.29 -44.57
N THR A 1060 -7.67 28.77 -43.62
CA THR A 1060 -7.52 28.48 -42.21
C THR A 1060 -7.62 26.96 -42.01
N PRO A 1061 -6.83 26.34 -41.12
CA PRO A 1061 -6.92 24.90 -40.89
C PRO A 1061 -8.34 24.57 -40.39
N PRO A 1062 -8.98 23.50 -40.90
CA PRO A 1062 -10.32 23.15 -40.48
C PRO A 1062 -10.33 22.84 -38.98
N PRO A 1063 -11.44 23.10 -38.27
CA PRO A 1063 -11.57 22.70 -36.87
C PRO A 1063 -11.33 21.19 -36.75
N ALA A 1064 -10.55 20.80 -35.74
CA ALA A 1064 -10.08 19.43 -35.51
C ALA A 1064 -11.21 18.40 -35.68
N LYS A 1065 -11.15 17.63 -36.76
CA LYS A 1065 -12.06 16.54 -37.08
C LYS A 1065 -11.79 15.35 -36.15
N ASN A 1066 -12.85 14.77 -35.60
CA ASN A 1066 -12.79 13.70 -34.60
C ASN A 1066 -12.57 12.34 -35.30
N GLU A 1067 -11.32 11.90 -35.47
CA GLU A 1067 -10.95 10.63 -36.14
C GLU A 1067 -11.61 9.38 -35.52
N ILE A 1068 -11.98 9.43 -34.24
CA ILE A 1068 -12.70 8.34 -33.53
C ILE A 1068 -14.07 8.09 -34.17
N VAL A 1069 -14.73 9.17 -34.61
CA VAL A 1069 -16.03 9.13 -35.28
C VAL A 1069 -15.86 8.58 -36.70
N GLU A 1070 -14.74 8.89 -37.37
CA GLU A 1070 -14.44 8.40 -38.72
C GLU A 1070 -14.09 6.90 -38.75
N PHE A 1071 -13.34 6.36 -37.78
CA PHE A 1071 -13.09 4.90 -37.69
C PHE A 1071 -14.38 4.10 -37.43
N LEU A 1072 -15.28 4.63 -36.60
CA LEU A 1072 -16.58 4.03 -36.30
C LEU A 1072 -17.59 4.18 -37.46
N HIS A 1073 -17.47 5.25 -38.27
CA HIS A 1073 -18.26 5.46 -39.49
C HIS A 1073 -17.73 4.70 -40.72
N GLU A 1074 -16.41 4.62 -40.95
CA GLU A 1074 -15.78 3.91 -42.09
C GLU A 1074 -15.81 2.38 -41.92
N LYS A 1075 -15.85 1.87 -40.67
CA LYS A 1075 -16.06 0.46 -40.36
C LYS A 1075 -17.23 0.31 -39.39
N GLN A 1076 -18.47 0.43 -39.90
CA GLN A 1076 -19.65 0.01 -39.15
C GLN A 1076 -19.44 -1.43 -38.65
N ILE A 1077 -19.19 -1.59 -37.35
CA ILE A 1077 -19.14 -2.92 -36.71
C ILE A 1077 -20.58 -3.39 -36.61
N GLU A 1078 -21.05 -4.13 -37.61
CA GLU A 1078 -22.39 -4.69 -37.59
C GLU A 1078 -22.56 -5.63 -36.38
N PRO A 1079 -23.71 -5.56 -35.67
CA PRO A 1079 -24.03 -6.52 -34.64
C PRO A 1079 -24.01 -7.94 -35.21
N LEU A 1080 -23.43 -8.89 -34.47
CA LEU A 1080 -23.35 -10.28 -34.91
C LEU A 1080 -24.75 -10.84 -35.24
N ASP A 1081 -24.86 -11.60 -36.34
CA ASP A 1081 -26.10 -12.27 -36.72
C ASP A 1081 -26.72 -13.02 -35.51
N PRO A 1082 -27.98 -12.72 -35.12
CA PRO A 1082 -28.66 -13.38 -34.04
C PRO A 1082 -28.62 -14.93 -34.08
N ILE A 1083 -28.58 -15.53 -35.27
CA ILE A 1083 -28.48 -16.98 -35.45
C ILE A 1083 -27.11 -17.48 -35.01
N LEU A 1084 -26.03 -16.80 -35.42
CA LEU A 1084 -24.67 -17.11 -35.01
C LEU A 1084 -24.48 -16.92 -33.50
N VAL A 1085 -25.03 -15.85 -32.93
CA VAL A 1085 -25.04 -15.61 -31.47
C VAL A 1085 -25.68 -16.78 -30.74
N ARG A 1086 -26.86 -17.22 -31.18
CA ARG A 1086 -27.59 -18.30 -30.51
C ARG A 1086 -26.87 -19.65 -30.64
N LYS A 1087 -26.22 -19.92 -31.77
CA LYS A 1087 -25.41 -21.13 -31.98
C LYS A 1087 -24.18 -21.13 -31.06
N ALA A 1088 -23.46 -20.00 -30.99
CA ALA A 1088 -22.30 -19.83 -30.13
C ALA A 1088 -22.66 -19.91 -28.64
N GLU A 1089 -23.78 -19.32 -28.23
CA GLU A 1089 -24.29 -19.38 -26.85
C GLU A 1089 -24.65 -20.82 -26.44
N ARG A 1090 -25.34 -21.59 -27.30
CA ARG A 1090 -25.62 -23.01 -27.04
C ARG A 1090 -24.36 -23.85 -26.93
N LEU A 1091 -23.35 -23.58 -27.78
CA LEU A 1091 -22.06 -24.26 -27.72
C LEU A 1091 -21.36 -23.99 -26.38
N ALA A 1092 -21.29 -22.73 -25.95
CA ALA A 1092 -20.68 -22.33 -24.68
C ALA A 1092 -21.41 -22.95 -23.48
N GLN A 1093 -22.75 -22.91 -23.46
CA GLN A 1093 -23.57 -23.51 -22.41
C GLN A 1093 -23.40 -25.04 -22.38
N GLY A 1094 -23.49 -25.71 -23.53
CA GLY A 1094 -23.33 -27.15 -23.64
C GLY A 1094 -21.95 -27.62 -23.17
N ALA A 1095 -20.88 -26.97 -23.64
CA ALA A 1095 -19.51 -27.28 -23.22
C ALA A 1095 -19.30 -27.06 -21.72
N SER A 1096 -19.82 -25.95 -21.17
CA SER A 1096 -19.73 -25.66 -19.73
C SER A 1096 -20.49 -26.69 -18.90
N ILE A 1097 -21.71 -27.06 -19.30
CA ILE A 1097 -22.53 -28.08 -18.61
C ILE A 1097 -21.83 -29.44 -18.62
N VAL A 1098 -21.33 -29.88 -19.78
CA VAL A 1098 -20.60 -31.15 -19.90
C VAL A 1098 -19.36 -31.14 -19.00
N PHE A 1099 -18.61 -30.04 -18.99
CA PHE A 1099 -17.43 -29.91 -18.13
C PHE A 1099 -17.79 -29.96 -16.64
N ILE A 1100 -18.83 -29.24 -16.21
CA ILE A 1100 -19.33 -29.29 -14.82
C ILE A 1100 -19.73 -30.72 -14.45
N LEU A 1101 -20.55 -31.36 -15.28
CA LEU A 1101 -21.06 -32.70 -15.01
C LEU A 1101 -19.92 -33.72 -14.88
N ILE A 1102 -18.88 -33.63 -15.72
CA ILE A 1102 -17.80 -34.63 -15.75
C ILE A 1102 -16.67 -34.24 -14.78
N ALA A 1103 -16.03 -33.09 -15.00
CA ALA A 1103 -14.78 -32.71 -14.34
C ALA A 1103 -14.98 -32.10 -12.95
N VAL A 1104 -16.19 -31.66 -12.61
CA VAL A 1104 -16.50 -31.06 -11.30
C VAL A 1104 -17.35 -31.99 -10.44
N ILE A 1105 -18.35 -32.64 -11.04
CA ILE A 1105 -19.31 -33.48 -10.30
C ILE A 1105 -18.92 -34.97 -10.39
N LEU A 1106 -19.07 -35.59 -11.56
CA LEU A 1106 -19.01 -37.05 -11.71
C LEU A 1106 -17.66 -37.62 -11.27
N VAL A 1107 -16.54 -37.15 -11.84
CA VAL A 1107 -15.23 -37.75 -11.54
C VAL A 1107 -14.78 -37.41 -10.12
N PRO A 1108 -14.74 -36.15 -9.65
CA PRO A 1108 -14.26 -35.86 -8.31
C PRO A 1108 -15.13 -36.46 -7.21
N PHE A 1109 -16.46 -36.37 -7.30
CA PHE A 1109 -17.33 -36.84 -6.21
C PHE A 1109 -17.50 -38.36 -6.18
N THR A 1110 -17.32 -39.07 -7.30
CA THR A 1110 -17.25 -40.54 -7.27
C THR A 1110 -15.98 -41.01 -6.56
N LEU A 1111 -14.82 -40.43 -6.89
CA LEU A 1111 -13.55 -40.72 -6.22
C LEU A 1111 -13.56 -40.31 -4.74
N PHE A 1112 -14.17 -39.18 -4.42
CA PHE A 1112 -14.31 -38.69 -3.05
C PHE A 1112 -15.27 -39.57 -2.23
N GLY A 1113 -16.45 -39.90 -2.76
CA GLY A 1113 -17.49 -40.64 -2.07
C GLY A 1113 -17.12 -42.10 -1.80
N THR A 1114 -16.41 -42.75 -2.72
CA THR A 1114 -15.89 -44.12 -2.55
C THR A 1114 -14.72 -44.20 -1.59
N SER A 1115 -14.15 -43.06 -1.17
CA SER A 1115 -12.93 -42.99 -0.36
C SER A 1115 -11.76 -43.77 -0.99
N TYR A 1116 -11.73 -43.82 -2.33
CA TYR A 1116 -10.79 -44.65 -3.08
C TYR A 1116 -9.35 -44.16 -2.91
N VAL A 1117 -8.48 -45.06 -2.45
CA VAL A 1117 -7.03 -44.89 -2.46
C VAL A 1117 -6.52 -45.51 -3.76
N TYR A 1118 -5.80 -44.73 -4.56
CA TYR A 1118 -5.44 -45.15 -5.91
C TYR A 1118 -4.56 -46.40 -5.88
N SER A 1119 -4.87 -47.38 -6.72
CA SER A 1119 -3.96 -48.50 -7.00
C SER A 1119 -2.78 -48.04 -7.86
N LYS A 1120 -1.68 -48.80 -7.87
CA LYS A 1120 -0.50 -48.50 -8.71
C LYS A 1120 -0.86 -48.33 -10.19
N GLN A 1121 -1.74 -49.19 -10.72
CA GLN A 1121 -2.23 -49.12 -12.10
C GLN A 1121 -3.07 -47.87 -12.34
N PHE A 1122 -3.98 -47.54 -11.43
CA PHE A 1122 -4.83 -46.35 -11.56
C PHE A 1122 -3.99 -45.06 -11.49
N PHE A 1123 -3.05 -44.96 -10.55
CA PHE A 1123 -2.15 -43.82 -10.44
C PHE A 1123 -1.22 -43.69 -11.66
N THR A 1124 -0.77 -44.80 -12.23
CA THR A 1124 -0.02 -44.77 -13.50
C THR A 1124 -0.88 -44.18 -14.62
N GLY A 1125 -2.15 -44.59 -14.72
CA GLY A 1125 -3.13 -43.99 -15.63
C GLY A 1125 -3.32 -42.50 -15.38
N TRP A 1126 -3.40 -42.06 -14.11
CA TRP A 1126 -3.50 -40.65 -13.74
C TRP A 1126 -2.34 -39.81 -14.28
N VAL A 1127 -1.10 -40.26 -14.08
CA VAL A 1127 0.09 -39.57 -14.58
C VAL A 1127 0.08 -39.50 -16.11
N VAL A 1128 -0.26 -40.59 -16.80
CA VAL A 1128 -0.37 -40.62 -18.27
C VAL A 1128 -1.42 -39.64 -18.78
N VAL A 1129 -2.62 -39.64 -18.19
CA VAL A 1129 -3.71 -38.71 -18.55
C VAL A 1129 -3.28 -37.26 -18.34
N SER A 1130 -2.52 -36.97 -17.27
CA SER A 1130 -2.00 -35.63 -17.01
C SER A 1130 -1.03 -35.15 -18.10
N LEU A 1131 -0.16 -36.03 -18.60
CA LEU A 1131 0.77 -35.71 -19.69
C LEU A 1131 0.05 -35.54 -21.03
N ILE A 1132 -0.96 -36.37 -21.32
CA ILE A 1132 -1.80 -36.22 -22.53
C ILE A 1132 -2.47 -34.84 -22.54
N TRP A 1133 -2.96 -34.39 -21.39
CA TRP A 1133 -3.55 -33.07 -21.23
C TRP A 1133 -2.55 -31.93 -21.47
N ILE A 1134 -1.31 -32.06 -20.98
CA ILE A 1134 -0.26 -31.08 -21.28
C ILE A 1134 -0.01 -31.01 -22.80
N TRP A 1135 0.08 -32.15 -23.49
CA TRP A 1135 0.25 -32.19 -24.94
C TRP A 1135 -0.92 -31.58 -25.70
N ALA A 1136 -2.16 -31.83 -25.28
CA ALA A 1136 -3.33 -31.16 -25.85
C ALA A 1136 -3.24 -29.64 -25.70
N SER A 1137 -2.75 -29.17 -24.55
CA SER A 1137 -2.54 -27.76 -24.27
C SER A 1137 -1.46 -27.14 -25.16
N VAL A 1138 -0.36 -27.86 -25.42
CA VAL A 1138 0.68 -27.47 -26.38
C VAL A 1138 0.12 -27.35 -27.80
N ILE A 1139 -0.68 -28.31 -28.24
CA ILE A 1139 -1.30 -28.26 -29.58
C ILE A 1139 -2.18 -27.01 -29.72
N ILE A 1140 -2.97 -26.69 -28.70
CA ILE A 1140 -3.91 -25.57 -28.73
C ILE A 1140 -3.19 -24.22 -28.63
N CYS A 1141 -2.17 -24.08 -27.78
CA CYS A 1141 -1.55 -22.79 -27.46
C CYS A 1141 -0.24 -22.52 -28.19
N VAL A 1142 0.46 -23.55 -28.68
CA VAL A 1142 1.75 -23.42 -29.37
C VAL A 1142 1.60 -23.67 -30.86
N VAL A 1143 0.96 -24.77 -31.25
CA VAL A 1143 0.88 -25.20 -32.66
C VAL A 1143 -0.23 -24.46 -33.40
N TYR A 1144 -1.46 -24.47 -32.86
CA TYR A 1144 -2.64 -23.90 -33.53
C TYR A 1144 -2.49 -22.41 -33.88
N PRO A 1145 -1.95 -21.52 -33.02
CA PRO A 1145 -1.80 -20.09 -33.35
C PRO A 1145 -0.84 -19.83 -34.51
N VAL A 1146 0.22 -20.66 -34.64
CA VAL A 1146 1.19 -20.58 -35.74
C VAL A 1146 0.54 -21.00 -37.06
N VAL A 1147 -0.18 -22.12 -37.06
CA VAL A 1147 -0.91 -22.60 -38.23
C VAL A 1147 -1.94 -21.57 -38.69
N GLU A 1148 -2.68 -20.99 -37.75
CA GLU A 1148 -3.69 -19.97 -38.04
C GLU A 1148 -3.09 -18.64 -38.55
N SER A 1149 -1.84 -18.34 -38.18
CA SER A 1149 -1.12 -17.11 -38.56
C SER A 1149 -0.14 -17.29 -39.72
N ALA A 1150 -0.07 -18.48 -40.33
CA ALA A 1150 0.91 -18.82 -41.37
C ALA A 1150 0.87 -17.88 -42.58
N SER A 1151 -0.31 -17.42 -42.99
CA SER A 1151 -0.44 -16.46 -44.11
C SER A 1151 0.16 -15.09 -43.76
N ALA A 1152 -0.13 -14.56 -42.57
CA ALA A 1152 0.40 -13.27 -42.11
C ALA A 1152 1.92 -13.32 -41.90
N LEU A 1153 2.43 -14.43 -41.36
CA LEU A 1153 3.89 -14.66 -41.24
C LEU A 1153 4.56 -14.70 -42.61
N LYS A 1154 3.91 -15.30 -43.61
CA LYS A 1154 4.41 -15.31 -45.00
C LYS A 1154 4.48 -13.91 -45.58
N ASP A 1155 3.51 -13.05 -45.34
CA ASP A 1155 3.49 -11.67 -45.84
C ASP A 1155 4.57 -10.81 -45.18
N ILE A 1156 4.75 -10.91 -43.86
CA ILE A 1156 5.83 -10.23 -43.12
C ILE A 1156 7.20 -10.70 -43.61
N SER A 1157 7.39 -12.01 -43.80
CA SER A 1157 8.66 -12.57 -44.30
C SER A 1157 8.99 -12.10 -45.72
N ARG A 1158 7.98 -11.94 -46.58
CA ARG A 1158 8.14 -11.37 -47.93
C ARG A 1158 8.52 -9.89 -47.87
N GLY A 1159 7.92 -9.10 -47.00
CA GLY A 1159 8.27 -7.69 -46.79
C GLY A 1159 9.71 -7.52 -46.28
N LEU A 1160 10.11 -8.30 -45.28
CA LEU A 1160 11.50 -8.35 -44.79
C LEU A 1160 12.49 -8.74 -45.89
N TRP A 1161 12.16 -9.76 -46.68
CA TRP A 1161 13.00 -10.21 -47.80
C TRP A 1161 13.13 -9.14 -48.90
N MET A 1162 12.08 -8.36 -49.13
CA MET A 1162 12.10 -7.23 -50.07
C MET A 1162 12.99 -6.08 -49.58
N ASP A 1163 12.93 -5.73 -48.30
CA ASP A 1163 13.77 -4.67 -47.71
C ASP A 1163 15.23 -5.11 -47.63
N VAL A 1164 15.51 -6.38 -47.31
CA VAL A 1164 16.85 -6.97 -47.35
C VAL A 1164 17.41 -6.96 -48.78
N LYS A 1165 16.60 -7.27 -49.80
CA LYS A 1165 16.98 -7.14 -51.21
C LYS A 1165 17.24 -5.69 -51.64
N ALA A 1166 16.50 -4.74 -51.10
CA ALA A 1166 16.70 -3.31 -51.36
C ALA A 1166 18.01 -2.80 -50.73
N LEU A 1167 18.36 -3.26 -49.51
CA LEU A 1167 19.63 -2.99 -48.85
C LEU A 1167 20.83 -3.64 -49.56
N MET A 1168 20.65 -4.80 -50.20
CA MET A 1168 21.66 -5.48 -51.01
C MET A 1168 21.78 -4.94 -52.46
N GLY A 1169 21.16 -3.79 -52.78
CA GLY A 1169 21.38 -3.10 -54.05
C GLY A 1169 20.67 -3.70 -55.28
N VAL A 1170 19.71 -4.62 -55.10
CA VAL A 1170 18.93 -5.16 -56.21
C VAL A 1170 17.81 -4.17 -56.58
N LYS A 1171 17.98 -3.44 -57.68
CA LYS A 1171 17.02 -2.41 -58.15
C LYS A 1171 15.60 -2.98 -58.32
N LYS A 1172 14.63 -2.27 -57.74
CA LYS A 1172 13.18 -2.39 -57.99
C LYS A 1172 12.90 -2.26 -59.50
N LYS A 1173 12.55 -3.36 -60.16
CA LYS A 1173 11.76 -3.32 -61.41
C LYS A 1173 10.36 -3.83 -61.07
N THR A 1174 9.43 -2.87 -61.09
CA THR A 1174 8.00 -3.00 -61.42
C THR A 1174 7.18 -4.05 -60.67
N LEU A 1175 6.20 -3.60 -59.88
CA LEU A 1175 4.84 -4.16 -59.74
C LEU A 1175 4.04 -3.26 -58.78
N GLN A 1176 3.71 -2.05 -59.24
CA GLN A 1176 2.53 -1.32 -58.78
C GLN A 1176 1.36 -1.83 -59.63
N THR A 1177 0.77 -2.95 -59.24
CA THR A 1177 -0.56 -3.38 -59.69
C THR A 1177 -0.92 -4.63 -58.87
N ASN A 1178 -2.11 -4.62 -58.26
CA ASN A 1178 -2.73 -5.69 -57.47
C ASN A 1178 -2.53 -5.64 -55.95
N ALA A 1179 -2.84 -4.50 -55.35
CA ALA A 1179 -3.43 -4.46 -54.01
C ALA A 1179 -4.63 -3.49 -54.04
N VAL A 1180 -5.78 -4.03 -54.47
CA VAL A 1180 -7.11 -3.63 -53.98
C VAL A 1180 -7.50 -4.69 -52.96
#